data_AF-A0A1V4T5Y2-F1
#
_entry.id   AF-A0A1V4T5Y2-F1
#
_cell.length_a   1.000
_cell.length_b   1.000
_cell.length_c   1.000
_cell.angle_alpha   90.00
_cell.angle_beta   90.00
_cell.angle_gamma   90.00
#
_symmetry.space_group_name_H-M   'P 1'
#
loop_
_entity.id
_entity.type
_entity.pdbx_description
1 polymer ?
#
loop_
_entity_poly.entity_id
_entity_poly.type
_entity_poly.pdbx_seq_one_letter_code
_entity_poly.pdbx_strand_id
1 'polypeptide(L)'
;MFYLVLTLTLLNSTTALATEAAAKILSPLTEPYGKQYWTLPTGIEKGQQLIIHGQVIGNEEKPQRLLIRIDSQNSHNYQSRFNLELLFPAGNFRHQLDLDQLFTSAKKRLLSTDIRQLYIVPLDQDFRFQKIQLQVKPQAPEGIIGWDFGAKDQNPAWGFTAVSPDSTTAGIQIQGASRVRQRPYFDDLIQDGIEGLTDLQLPLANGLWHLRLWTEDIGEWEYFPHALEQRIKVNGQTIYQQNLTPTQWIAEHYLTALPILNTGFAPSLKLAQQRFWYSIGSKRGRPVDTLVQVNNGQIHLSFSSPDSAGRFISALIAVPVEMKYPESRKILNRFEQLRADQFANHWPVVNNHNLLQALPKPYQGETLAYADQEKLILHFTFERTLPALNAINLPVNNLQLYQVRQQLKRVGGQEQALQQEAILDPLPIDNLSLQQLQPKAGEHWLLVADFDASQWVEHQHRNGAPWGLEFGTQTRAITLQALNLKLPPAPVPVGIYLDYAPHLTWFDSSAAQQQSQCDYRLLKKLGLTGVAPALPTPSLNQEQVFKQAVQQPLLAGLLPPFPAYTPVKRLLAQYDQSASLQQLAKLSSVSPLLLWSLADEPGLHPEQDQQLSLLGQSLHRVLPKAQRMAQLNQAEHDARLEQFDAVLLNQGYRLNAQRLAQLQQKNKALYLYNLPNLRLAAGYYLWRSNAKGFWQWHGRMPTAHPFDPTDGREDDVQFLLPSAEVCGATQINSRLISLVQGIEDLRWLTWLEQQAQQNLDAALLQQQIQQQISLNWSQNTMTNQQLDQLTQQIKHLWQNFSFAKLQKIQ
;
A
#
# COMPACT_ATOMS: atom_id res chain seq x y z
N MET A 1 -56.51 -23.03 61.86
CA MET A 1 -56.13 -22.04 60.82
C MET A 1 -54.62 -22.16 60.60
N PHE A 2 -54.25 -22.82 59.51
CA PHE A 2 -52.97 -22.97 58.80
C PHE A 2 -51.57 -22.91 59.49
N TYR A 3 -50.96 -24.10 59.55
CA TYR A 3 -49.57 -24.56 59.29
C TYR A 3 -48.37 -23.58 59.08
N LEU A 4 -47.30 -23.86 59.87
CA LEU A 4 -45.90 -24.19 59.49
C LEU A 4 -45.02 -23.17 58.72
N VAL A 5 -43.79 -22.89 59.20
CA VAL A 5 -42.51 -23.05 58.44
C VAL A 5 -41.30 -23.09 59.39
N LEU A 6 -40.39 -23.99 59.02
CA LEU A 6 -39.09 -24.41 59.56
C LEU A 6 -38.04 -23.33 59.80
N THR A 7 -37.24 -23.57 60.85
CA THR A 7 -35.82 -23.22 61.01
C THR A 7 -34.93 -23.91 59.97
N LEU A 8 -34.01 -23.18 59.32
CA LEU A 8 -32.81 -23.75 58.70
C LEU A 8 -31.59 -22.86 58.97
N THR A 9 -30.56 -23.51 59.52
CA THR A 9 -29.24 -23.04 59.91
C THR A 9 -28.35 -22.76 58.70
N LEU A 10 -27.69 -21.60 58.69
CA LEU A 10 -26.64 -21.22 57.74
C LEU A 10 -25.34 -21.96 58.06
N LEU A 11 -24.82 -22.72 57.09
CA LEU A 11 -23.47 -23.28 57.09
C LEU A 11 -22.69 -22.73 55.89
N ASN A 12 -21.46 -22.33 56.20
CA ASN A 12 -20.47 -21.66 55.38
C ASN A 12 -20.27 -22.25 53.98
N SER A 13 -20.22 -21.37 52.97
CA SER A 13 -19.53 -21.63 51.70
C SER A 13 -18.50 -20.53 51.49
N THR A 14 -17.23 -20.88 51.67
CA THR A 14 -16.07 -20.08 51.31
C THR A 14 -16.00 -19.97 49.78
N THR A 15 -16.44 -18.84 49.23
CA THR A 15 -16.11 -18.45 47.86
C THR A 15 -14.68 -17.94 47.84
N ALA A 16 -13.82 -18.65 47.11
CA ALA A 16 -12.49 -18.19 46.76
C ALA A 16 -12.62 -16.93 45.90
N LEU A 17 -12.25 -15.79 46.48
CA LEU A 17 -12.04 -14.53 45.77
C LEU A 17 -10.85 -14.71 44.82
N ALA A 18 -11.14 -14.74 43.51
CA ALA A 18 -10.13 -14.45 42.50
C ALA A 18 -9.65 -13.02 42.74
N THR A 19 -8.40 -12.87 43.13
CA THR A 19 -7.74 -11.59 43.33
C THR A 19 -7.59 -10.87 41.99
N GLU A 20 -8.40 -9.82 41.79
CA GLU A 20 -8.03 -8.70 40.91
C GLU A 20 -6.72 -8.12 41.46
N ALA A 21 -5.60 -8.45 40.83
CA ALA A 21 -4.33 -7.77 41.09
C ALA A 21 -4.54 -6.27 40.80
N ALA A 22 -4.38 -5.45 41.82
CA ALA A 22 -4.62 -4.01 41.77
C ALA A 22 -3.81 -3.36 40.64
N ALA A 23 -4.52 -2.89 39.60
CA ALA A 23 -3.94 -2.04 38.56
C ALA A 23 -3.38 -0.78 39.22
N LYS A 24 -2.05 -0.61 39.20
CA LYS A 24 -1.40 0.60 39.69
C LYS A 24 -1.75 1.74 38.73
N ILE A 25 -2.72 2.56 39.11
CA ILE A 25 -3.05 3.79 38.40
C ILE A 25 -1.78 4.65 38.41
N LEU A 26 -1.20 4.92 37.24
CA LEU A 26 -0.24 6.01 37.09
C LEU A 26 -0.94 7.26 37.61
N SER A 27 -0.29 8.03 38.51
CA SER A 27 -0.87 9.16 39.25
C SER A 27 -1.93 9.94 38.46
N PRO A 28 -3.03 10.39 39.10
CA PRO A 28 -4.20 10.96 38.42
C PRO A 28 -3.80 12.06 37.43
N LEU A 29 -4.50 12.09 36.28
CA LEU A 29 -4.30 13.05 35.19
C LEU A 29 -4.13 14.46 35.76
N THR A 30 -2.98 15.09 35.51
CA THR A 30 -2.68 16.44 36.02
C THR A 30 -3.66 17.48 35.48
N GLU A 31 -4.11 17.30 34.23
CA GLU A 31 -5.31 17.89 33.62
C GLU A 31 -5.79 16.93 32.50
N PRO A 32 -7.10 16.82 32.19
CA PRO A 32 -7.59 15.93 31.13
C PRO A 32 -7.15 16.38 29.72
N TYR A 33 -6.59 17.59 29.59
CA TYR A 33 -6.06 18.14 28.35
C TYR A 33 -4.53 18.25 28.42
N GLY A 34 -3.87 18.17 27.27
CA GLY A 34 -2.43 18.43 27.17
C GLY A 34 -1.51 17.26 27.53
N LYS A 35 -0.21 17.56 27.50
CA LYS A 35 0.87 16.59 27.68
C LYS A 35 0.82 15.94 29.07
N GLN A 36 0.89 14.61 29.09
CA GLN A 36 1.03 13.81 30.30
C GLN A 36 2.46 13.28 30.44
N TYR A 37 2.93 13.19 31.69
CA TYR A 37 4.30 12.81 32.01
C TYR A 37 4.39 12.06 33.34
N TRP A 38 5.15 10.97 33.36
CA TRP A 38 5.46 10.22 34.56
C TRP A 38 6.95 9.91 34.66
N THR A 39 7.48 10.00 35.89
CA THR A 39 8.80 9.47 36.25
C THR A 39 8.61 8.14 36.97
N LEU A 40 9.38 7.13 36.58
CA LEU A 40 9.25 5.74 37.03
C LEU A 40 10.62 5.26 37.54
N PRO A 41 11.03 5.64 38.76
CA PRO A 41 12.39 5.40 39.25
C PRO A 41 12.82 3.93 39.25
N THR A 42 11.85 3.04 39.48
CA THR A 42 12.05 1.59 39.59
C THR A 42 11.71 0.82 38.31
N GLY A 43 11.28 1.51 37.24
CA GLY A 43 10.73 0.83 36.07
C GLY A 43 9.29 0.37 36.23
N ILE A 44 8.85 -0.40 35.24
CA ILE A 44 7.54 -1.03 35.17
C ILE A 44 7.73 -2.54 35.29
N GLU A 45 6.85 -3.20 36.04
CA GLU A 45 6.89 -4.66 36.18
C GLU A 45 6.61 -5.35 34.85
N LYS A 46 7.27 -6.50 34.62
CA LYS A 46 7.03 -7.32 33.42
C LYS A 46 5.57 -7.78 33.35
N GLY A 47 5.06 -7.96 32.14
CA GLY A 47 3.69 -8.42 31.91
C GLY A 47 2.64 -7.31 32.03
N GLN A 48 3.06 -6.03 32.04
CA GLN A 48 2.17 -4.88 32.03
C GLN A 48 2.09 -4.24 30.63
N GLN A 49 0.95 -3.62 30.36
CA GLN A 49 0.66 -2.82 29.18
C GLN A 49 0.18 -1.43 29.62
N LEU A 50 0.47 -0.42 28.80
CA LEU A 50 -0.09 0.92 28.94
C LEU A 50 -1.45 0.98 28.25
N ILE A 51 -2.47 1.46 28.96
CA ILE A 51 -3.82 1.67 28.44
C ILE A 51 -4.12 3.17 28.45
N ILE A 52 -4.52 3.70 27.30
CA ILE A 52 -4.91 5.11 27.11
C ILE A 52 -6.35 5.15 26.62
N HIS A 53 -7.25 5.75 27.40
CA HIS A 53 -8.63 6.05 27.02
C HIS A 53 -8.77 7.56 26.89
N GLY A 54 -9.39 7.99 25.81
CA GLY A 54 -9.66 9.39 25.60
C GLY A 54 -10.70 9.61 24.51
N GLN A 55 -10.90 10.89 24.22
CA GLN A 55 -11.75 11.36 23.17
C GLN A 55 -10.98 12.39 22.35
N VAL A 56 -11.05 12.25 21.03
CA VAL A 56 -10.69 13.31 20.10
C VAL A 56 -11.92 14.19 19.90
N ILE A 57 -11.84 15.45 20.31
CA ILE A 57 -12.95 16.44 20.28
C ILE A 57 -12.99 17.21 18.95
N GLY A 58 -11.93 17.14 18.15
CA GLY A 58 -11.78 17.86 16.89
C GLY A 58 -12.73 17.43 15.77
N ASN A 59 -12.62 18.11 14.62
CA ASN A 59 -13.41 17.85 13.42
C ASN A 59 -13.26 16.37 12.97
N GLU A 60 -14.38 15.70 12.67
CA GLU A 60 -14.41 14.36 12.06
C GLU A 60 -13.58 14.28 10.76
N GLU A 61 -13.36 15.43 10.13
CA GLU A 61 -12.57 15.58 8.92
C GLU A 61 -11.06 15.77 9.14
N LYS A 62 -10.53 15.69 10.36
CA LYS A 62 -9.07 15.74 10.53
C LYS A 62 -8.62 14.75 11.61
N PRO A 63 -7.92 13.68 11.23
CA PRO A 63 -7.38 12.78 12.23
C PRO A 63 -6.28 13.47 13.03
N GLN A 64 -6.18 13.15 14.31
CA GLN A 64 -5.35 13.86 15.28
C GLN A 64 -4.20 12.96 15.76
N ARG A 65 -3.01 13.56 15.95
CA ARG A 65 -1.79 12.82 16.29
C ARG A 65 -1.48 12.84 17.78
N LEU A 66 -1.12 11.65 18.27
CA LEU A 66 -0.66 11.43 19.64
C LEU A 66 0.74 10.81 19.60
N LEU A 67 1.71 11.45 20.27
CA LEU A 67 3.04 10.89 20.46
C LEU A 67 3.14 10.20 21.82
N ILE A 68 3.55 8.93 21.82
CA ILE A 68 4.02 8.21 23.01
C ILE A 68 5.55 8.16 22.95
N ARG A 69 6.21 8.70 23.97
CA ARG A 69 7.67 8.62 24.13
C ARG A 69 8.01 7.91 25.43
N ILE A 70 8.92 6.95 25.36
CA ILE A 70 9.40 6.19 26.51
C ILE A 70 10.92 6.24 26.55
N ASP A 71 11.46 6.69 27.68
CA ASP A 71 12.89 6.85 27.90
C ASP A 71 13.40 5.90 28.99
N SER A 72 14.63 5.45 28.83
CA SER A 72 15.43 4.77 29.86
C SER A 72 16.51 5.70 30.43
N GLN A 73 17.31 5.21 31.38
CA GLN A 73 18.49 5.94 31.85
C GLN A 73 19.51 6.24 30.72
N ASN A 74 19.50 5.42 29.65
CA ASN A 74 20.43 5.55 28.53
C ASN A 74 19.90 6.44 27.41
N SER A 75 18.70 7.01 27.57
CA SER A 75 18.07 7.84 26.53
C SER A 75 18.63 9.26 26.55
N HIS A 76 19.36 9.64 25.50
CA HIS A 76 20.06 10.93 25.35
C HIS A 76 19.74 11.64 24.02
N ASN A 77 19.19 10.92 23.04
CA ASN A 77 18.77 11.44 21.75
C ASN A 77 17.56 10.65 21.19
N TYR A 78 17.04 11.05 20.02
CA TYR A 78 15.90 10.40 19.37
C TYR A 78 16.13 8.90 19.11
N GLN A 79 17.34 8.50 18.71
CA GLN A 79 17.68 7.12 18.38
C GLN A 79 17.71 6.20 19.61
N SER A 80 18.04 6.73 20.78
CA SER A 80 18.20 6.01 22.05
C SER A 80 16.91 5.84 22.87
N ARG A 81 15.76 6.25 22.33
CA ARG A 81 14.46 6.18 23.02
C ARG A 81 13.40 5.53 22.14
N PHE A 82 12.29 5.11 22.75
CA PHE A 82 11.12 4.66 22.03
C PHE A 82 10.23 5.86 21.71
N ASN A 83 9.78 5.94 20.46
CA ASN A 83 8.81 6.92 20.00
C ASN A 83 7.76 6.20 19.16
N LEU A 84 6.50 6.45 19.45
CA LEU A 84 5.36 5.95 18.68
C LEU A 84 4.40 7.08 18.41
N GLU A 85 4.16 7.37 17.13
CA GLU A 85 3.15 8.32 16.71
C GLU A 85 1.89 7.57 16.27
N LEU A 86 0.77 7.91 16.89
CA LEU A 86 -0.53 7.32 16.65
C LEU A 86 -1.45 8.36 16.03
N LEU A 87 -2.36 7.88 15.19
CA LEU A 87 -3.32 8.73 14.52
C LEU A 87 -4.73 8.22 14.83
N PHE A 88 -5.58 9.11 15.36
CA PHE A 88 -6.94 8.76 15.78
C PHE A 88 -8.00 9.54 14.99
N PRO A 89 -9.13 8.92 14.63
CA PRO A 89 -10.30 9.63 14.15
C PRO A 89 -10.96 10.43 15.29
N ALA A 90 -11.88 11.33 14.95
CA ALA A 90 -12.71 11.98 15.95
C ALA A 90 -13.55 10.96 16.74
N GLY A 91 -13.86 11.28 17.99
CA GLY A 91 -14.61 10.42 18.90
C GLY A 91 -13.76 9.69 19.92
N ASN A 92 -14.36 8.69 20.57
CA ASN A 92 -13.71 7.93 21.64
C ASN A 92 -12.66 6.97 21.06
N PHE A 93 -11.50 6.90 21.72
CA PHE A 93 -10.45 5.95 21.38
C PHE A 93 -9.95 5.21 22.61
N ARG A 94 -9.40 4.02 22.34
CA ARG A 94 -8.66 3.21 23.29
C ARG A 94 -7.39 2.74 22.60
N HIS A 95 -6.25 3.00 23.22
CA HIS A 95 -4.97 2.49 22.75
C HIS A 95 -4.31 1.62 23.82
N GLN A 96 -3.59 0.60 23.37
CA GLN A 96 -2.85 -0.34 24.20
C GLN A 96 -1.43 -0.43 23.66
N LEU A 97 -0.45 -0.35 24.54
CA LEU A 97 0.96 -0.54 24.19
C LEU A 97 1.58 -1.58 25.12
N ASP A 98 2.08 -2.66 24.53
CA ASP A 98 2.90 -3.66 25.23
C ASP A 98 4.25 -3.02 25.63
N LEU A 99 4.53 -3.00 26.93
CA LEU A 99 5.74 -2.37 27.47
C LEU A 99 6.95 -3.30 27.54
N ASP A 100 6.78 -4.59 27.27
CA ASP A 100 7.88 -5.57 27.21
C ASP A 100 8.39 -5.84 25.78
N GLN A 101 7.71 -5.30 24.77
CA GLN A 101 8.02 -5.44 23.34
C GLN A 101 8.45 -4.12 22.69
N LEU A 102 9.14 -3.26 23.45
CA LEU A 102 9.59 -1.97 22.97
C LEU A 102 10.97 -2.05 22.31
N PHE A 103 11.12 -1.38 21.17
CA PHE A 103 12.42 -1.16 20.52
C PHE A 103 12.65 0.34 20.34
N THR A 104 13.84 0.80 20.70
CA THR A 104 14.29 2.16 20.40
C THR A 104 14.36 2.37 18.89
N SER A 105 14.40 3.64 18.44
CA SER A 105 14.57 3.94 17.01
C SER A 105 15.89 3.41 16.42
N ALA A 106 16.89 3.10 17.25
CA ALA A 106 18.11 2.37 16.88
C ALA A 106 17.97 0.84 16.88
N LYS A 107 16.75 0.31 16.94
CA LYS A 107 16.41 -1.13 16.99
C LYS A 107 16.99 -1.88 18.21
N LYS A 108 17.37 -1.18 19.27
CA LYS A 108 17.76 -1.80 20.54
C LYS A 108 16.51 -2.05 21.39
N ARG A 109 16.38 -3.25 21.95
CA ARG A 109 15.30 -3.61 22.88
C ARG A 109 15.33 -2.70 24.11
N LEU A 110 14.15 -2.23 24.51
CA LEU A 110 13.92 -1.44 25.72
C LEU A 110 13.03 -2.29 26.66
N LEU A 111 13.58 -2.74 27.78
CA LEU A 111 12.83 -3.56 28.73
C LEU A 111 11.91 -2.67 29.58
N SER A 112 10.74 -3.18 29.95
CA SER A 112 9.78 -2.51 30.86
C SER A 112 10.43 -2.07 32.19
N THR A 113 11.34 -2.90 32.71
CA THR A 113 12.10 -2.64 33.93
C THR A 113 13.12 -1.50 33.79
N ASP A 114 13.47 -1.12 32.55
CA ASP A 114 14.43 -0.05 32.25
C ASP A 114 13.75 1.29 31.97
N ILE A 115 12.42 1.30 31.86
CA ILE A 115 11.63 2.51 31.63
C ILE A 115 11.82 3.46 32.81
N ARG A 116 12.16 4.72 32.56
CA ARG A 116 12.30 5.75 33.60
C ARG A 116 11.37 6.92 33.38
N GLN A 117 10.99 7.18 32.14
CA GLN A 117 10.06 8.25 31.82
C GLN A 117 9.06 7.80 30.76
N LEU A 118 7.81 8.20 30.94
CA LEU A 118 6.73 8.01 29.99
C LEU A 118 6.12 9.38 29.68
N TYR A 119 5.98 9.69 28.40
CA TYR A 119 5.35 10.89 27.88
C TYR A 119 4.21 10.51 26.94
N ILE A 120 3.07 11.16 27.12
CA ILE A 120 1.94 11.10 26.19
C ILE A 120 1.63 12.53 25.77
N VAL A 121 1.92 12.86 24.52
CA VAL A 121 1.94 14.23 24.01
C VAL A 121 0.94 14.34 22.86
N PRO A 122 -0.20 15.02 23.06
CA PRO A 122 -1.02 15.49 21.94
C PRO A 122 -0.16 16.39 21.05
N LEU A 123 0.03 16.02 19.79
CA LEU A 123 0.69 16.89 18.82
C LEU A 123 -0.29 17.93 18.26
N ASP A 124 -1.58 17.65 18.38
CA ASP A 124 -2.69 18.55 18.11
C ASP A 124 -3.48 18.83 19.41
N GLN A 125 -4.20 19.96 19.50
CA GLN A 125 -4.86 20.41 20.75
C GLN A 125 -6.19 19.70 21.07
N ASP A 126 -6.63 18.76 20.23
CA ASP A 126 -8.00 18.23 20.22
C ASP A 126 -8.21 16.94 21.06
N PHE A 127 -7.32 16.65 22.01
CA PHE A 127 -7.39 15.44 22.84
C PHE A 127 -7.92 15.71 24.25
N ARG A 128 -8.85 14.87 24.70
CA ARG A 128 -9.30 14.77 26.09
C ARG A 128 -9.04 13.37 26.63
N PHE A 129 -8.07 13.23 27.53
CA PHE A 129 -7.81 11.97 28.21
C PHE A 129 -8.85 11.73 29.29
N GLN A 130 -9.39 10.51 29.29
CA GLN A 130 -10.36 10.04 30.28
C GLN A 130 -9.67 9.16 31.31
N LYS A 131 -8.75 8.30 30.87
CA LYS A 131 -8.04 7.36 31.74
C LYS A 131 -6.71 6.95 31.13
N ILE A 132 -5.65 6.96 31.92
CA ILE A 132 -4.34 6.41 31.55
C ILE A 132 -3.86 5.54 32.69
N GLN A 133 -3.55 4.28 32.42
CA GLN A 133 -3.20 3.33 33.47
C GLN A 133 -2.26 2.24 32.96
N LEU A 134 -1.52 1.63 33.89
CA LEU A 134 -0.87 0.35 33.66
C LEU A 134 -1.86 -0.76 34.01
N GLN A 135 -1.95 -1.75 33.15
CA GLN A 135 -2.79 -2.93 33.35
C GLN A 135 -1.97 -4.18 33.05
N VAL A 136 -2.27 -5.28 33.71
CA VAL A 136 -1.74 -6.58 33.32
C VAL A 136 -2.14 -6.89 31.87
N LYS A 137 -1.24 -7.49 31.11
CA LYS A 137 -1.52 -7.94 29.74
C LYS A 137 -2.72 -8.89 29.73
N PRO A 138 -3.60 -8.79 28.71
CA PRO A 138 -4.72 -9.69 28.64
C PRO A 138 -4.19 -11.11 28.45
N GLN A 139 -4.79 -12.05 29.18
CA GLN A 139 -4.53 -13.47 29.03
C GLN A 139 -5.59 -14.06 28.09
N ALA A 140 -5.30 -15.22 27.50
CA ALA A 140 -6.32 -15.98 26.81
C ALA A 140 -7.49 -16.31 27.77
N PRO A 141 -8.72 -16.44 27.24
CA PRO A 141 -9.87 -16.89 28.03
C PRO A 141 -9.58 -18.19 28.78
N GLU A 142 -10.16 -18.34 29.97
CA GLU A 142 -10.08 -19.58 30.75
C GLU A 142 -10.56 -20.77 29.90
N GLY A 143 -9.85 -21.90 30.01
CA GLY A 143 -10.11 -23.11 29.22
C GLY A 143 -9.34 -23.20 27.91
N ILE A 144 -8.60 -22.17 27.49
CA ILE A 144 -7.64 -22.26 26.39
C ILE A 144 -6.29 -22.72 26.93
N ILE A 145 -5.75 -23.80 26.36
CA ILE A 145 -4.34 -24.15 26.46
C ILE A 145 -3.68 -23.71 25.16
N GLY A 146 -2.62 -22.91 25.24
CA GLY A 146 -1.93 -22.41 24.05
C GLY A 146 -0.43 -22.57 24.11
N TRP A 147 0.16 -22.74 22.92
CA TRP A 147 1.59 -22.74 22.66
C TRP A 147 1.89 -21.67 21.63
N ASP A 148 2.93 -20.89 21.91
CA ASP A 148 3.42 -19.82 21.06
C ASP A 148 4.85 -20.16 20.61
N PHE A 149 5.05 -20.23 19.30
CA PHE A 149 6.28 -20.77 18.70
C PHE A 149 7.16 -19.62 18.22
N GLY A 150 8.41 -19.58 18.67
CA GLY A 150 9.25 -18.42 18.36
C GLY A 150 10.66 -18.49 18.91
N ALA A 151 11.28 -17.32 19.05
CA ALA A 151 12.60 -17.23 19.69
C ALA A 151 12.46 -17.30 21.21
N LYS A 152 13.45 -17.91 21.86
CA LYS A 152 13.49 -18.14 23.31
C LYS A 152 13.34 -16.87 24.16
N ASP A 153 13.81 -15.74 23.66
CA ASP A 153 13.82 -14.46 24.39
C ASP A 153 12.57 -13.59 24.10
N GLN A 154 11.61 -14.10 23.32
CA GLN A 154 10.33 -13.42 23.07
C GLN A 154 9.34 -13.70 24.19
N ASN A 155 8.43 -12.74 24.42
CA ASN A 155 7.36 -12.93 25.38
C ASN A 155 6.22 -13.66 24.68
N PRO A 156 5.69 -14.76 25.24
CA PRO A 156 4.63 -15.49 24.59
C PRO A 156 3.33 -14.68 24.55
N ALA A 157 2.62 -14.78 23.43
CA ALA A 157 1.32 -14.19 23.21
C ALA A 157 0.29 -14.74 24.21
N TRP A 158 -0.59 -13.87 24.74
CA TRP A 158 -1.78 -14.25 25.53
C TRP A 158 -1.53 -15.17 26.75
N GLY A 159 -0.30 -15.22 27.27
CA GLY A 159 0.06 -16.10 28.38
C GLY A 159 0.33 -17.56 27.99
N PHE A 160 0.51 -17.82 26.69
CA PHE A 160 0.77 -19.15 26.17
C PHE A 160 2.14 -19.69 26.59
N THR A 161 2.29 -21.01 26.45
CA THR A 161 3.56 -21.67 26.71
C THR A 161 4.51 -21.36 25.55
N ALA A 162 5.62 -20.66 25.83
CA ALA A 162 6.64 -20.40 24.82
C ALA A 162 7.32 -21.69 24.36
N VAL A 163 7.48 -21.85 23.05
CA VAL A 163 8.12 -22.99 22.41
C VAL A 163 9.19 -22.49 21.44
N SER A 164 10.45 -22.66 21.80
CA SER A 164 11.60 -22.35 20.94
C SER A 164 12.25 -23.63 20.39
N PRO A 165 13.05 -23.56 19.31
CA PRO A 165 13.75 -24.74 18.79
C PRO A 165 14.64 -25.47 19.81
N ASP A 166 15.12 -24.76 20.83
CA ASP A 166 15.94 -25.27 21.92
C ASP A 166 15.15 -25.49 23.24
N SER A 167 13.82 -25.54 23.17
CA SER A 167 12.97 -25.71 24.35
C SER A 167 13.29 -27.02 25.07
N THR A 168 13.65 -26.92 26.34
CA THR A 168 13.88 -28.07 27.24
C THR A 168 12.68 -28.34 28.16
N THR A 169 11.53 -27.72 27.89
CA THR A 169 10.32 -27.86 28.70
C THR A 169 9.85 -29.31 28.68
N ALA A 170 9.58 -29.87 29.86
CA ALA A 170 9.18 -31.26 30.01
C ALA A 170 7.93 -31.58 29.16
N GLY A 171 8.01 -32.64 28.36
CA GLY A 171 6.91 -33.09 27.49
C GLY A 171 6.83 -32.40 26.13
N ILE A 172 7.71 -31.43 25.84
CA ILE A 172 7.84 -30.82 24.51
C ILE A 172 9.03 -31.46 23.78
N GLN A 173 8.79 -31.93 22.54
CA GLN A 173 9.85 -32.40 21.65
C GLN A 173 9.67 -31.77 20.27
N ILE A 174 10.77 -31.31 19.67
CA ILE A 174 10.78 -30.64 18.38
C ILE A 174 11.83 -31.31 17.50
N GLN A 175 11.48 -31.63 16.26
CA GLN A 175 12.40 -32.17 15.26
C GLN A 175 12.29 -31.40 13.94
N GLY A 176 13.40 -31.33 13.20
CA GLY A 176 13.50 -30.65 11.91
C GLY A 176 14.67 -29.66 11.86
N ALA A 177 14.90 -29.08 10.68
CA ALA A 177 15.88 -28.02 10.47
C ALA A 177 15.25 -26.67 10.80
N SER A 178 14.98 -26.46 12.09
CA SER A 178 14.16 -25.35 12.59
C SER A 178 14.83 -23.99 12.43
N ARG A 179 14.10 -23.02 11.88
CA ARG A 179 14.48 -21.60 11.81
C ARG A 179 13.39 -20.74 12.42
N VAL A 180 13.75 -19.86 13.34
CA VAL A 180 12.81 -18.86 13.86
C VAL A 180 12.56 -17.78 12.82
N ARG A 181 11.30 -17.39 12.66
CA ARG A 181 10.86 -16.23 11.90
C ARG A 181 10.27 -15.19 12.84
N GLN A 182 10.48 -13.93 12.51
CA GLN A 182 9.90 -12.78 13.21
C GLN A 182 9.50 -11.74 12.15
N ARG A 183 8.34 -11.13 12.35
CA ARG A 183 7.64 -10.25 11.40
C ARG A 183 7.04 -9.08 12.17
N PRO A 184 7.18 -7.85 11.69
CA PRO A 184 6.42 -6.73 12.24
C PRO A 184 4.92 -6.93 11.95
N TYR A 185 4.11 -7.17 12.98
CA TYR A 185 2.67 -7.33 12.86
C TYR A 185 1.96 -6.93 14.17
N PHE A 186 0.64 -6.70 14.13
CA PHE A 186 -0.11 -6.28 15.33
C PHE A 186 -0.56 -7.44 16.22
N ASP A 187 -0.70 -8.63 15.64
CA ASP A 187 -1.18 -9.82 16.33
C ASP A 187 0.02 -10.61 16.81
N ASP A 188 0.25 -10.54 18.12
CA ASP A 188 1.36 -11.21 18.81
C ASP A 188 1.37 -12.72 18.54
N LEU A 189 0.24 -13.33 18.15
CA LEU A 189 0.12 -14.78 17.92
C LEU A 189 0.73 -15.25 16.59
N ILE A 190 0.90 -14.35 15.62
CA ILE A 190 1.35 -14.69 14.26
C ILE A 190 2.49 -13.80 13.77
N GLN A 191 3.04 -12.94 14.64
CA GLN A 191 4.20 -12.12 14.34
C GLN A 191 5.50 -12.93 14.32
N ASP A 192 5.53 -14.11 14.91
CA ASP A 192 6.69 -15.00 14.92
C ASP A 192 6.27 -16.47 14.71
N GLY A 193 7.27 -17.36 14.61
CA GLY A 193 7.04 -18.78 14.34
C GLY A 193 8.31 -19.58 14.14
N ILE A 194 8.14 -20.89 14.00
CA ILE A 194 9.22 -21.82 13.65
C ILE A 194 8.94 -22.45 12.29
N GLU A 195 9.87 -22.25 11.36
CA GLU A 195 9.89 -22.85 10.02
C GLU A 195 10.78 -24.10 9.99
N GLY A 196 10.45 -25.09 9.14
CA GLY A 196 11.30 -26.26 8.87
C GLY A 196 11.07 -27.46 9.80
N LEU A 197 9.97 -27.48 10.56
CA LEU A 197 9.60 -28.58 11.46
C LEU A 197 9.28 -29.87 10.70
N THR A 198 9.62 -31.03 11.24
CA THR A 198 9.11 -32.32 10.74
C THR A 198 8.15 -32.93 11.74
N ASP A 199 8.47 -32.87 13.02
CA ASP A 199 7.70 -33.48 14.09
C ASP A 199 7.70 -32.57 15.33
N LEU A 200 6.56 -32.54 16.01
CA LEU A 200 6.34 -31.74 17.20
C LEU A 200 5.45 -32.52 18.16
N GLN A 201 5.90 -32.63 19.41
CA GLN A 201 5.15 -33.26 20.49
C GLN A 201 4.88 -32.23 21.58
N LEU A 202 3.62 -32.12 22.01
CA LEU A 202 3.19 -31.20 23.06
C LEU A 202 2.40 -31.95 24.15
N PRO A 203 2.53 -31.57 25.43
CA PRO A 203 1.76 -32.18 26.51
C PRO A 203 0.31 -31.69 26.47
N LEU A 204 -0.68 -32.59 26.44
CA LEU A 204 -2.10 -32.23 26.48
C LEU A 204 -2.89 -33.32 27.20
N ALA A 205 -3.72 -32.95 28.18
CA ALA A 205 -4.46 -33.93 28.97
C ALA A 205 -5.39 -34.80 28.10
N ASN A 206 -5.64 -36.03 28.57
CA ASN A 206 -6.56 -36.94 27.89
C ASN A 206 -7.96 -36.33 27.79
N GLY A 207 -8.59 -36.47 26.62
CA GLY A 207 -9.89 -35.88 26.34
C GLY A 207 -10.10 -35.60 24.85
N LEU A 208 -11.29 -35.10 24.52
CA LEU A 208 -11.61 -34.59 23.19
C LEU A 208 -11.32 -33.08 23.17
N TRP A 209 -10.57 -32.64 22.17
CA TRP A 209 -10.10 -31.25 22.05
C TRP A 209 -10.42 -30.69 20.67
N HIS A 210 -10.77 -29.41 20.62
CA HIS A 210 -10.73 -28.59 19.41
C HIS A 210 -9.35 -27.95 19.35
N LEU A 211 -8.59 -28.27 18.31
CA LEU A 211 -7.29 -27.65 18.04
C LEU A 211 -7.42 -26.61 16.93
N ARG A 212 -6.74 -25.47 17.08
CA ARG A 212 -6.51 -24.50 16.01
C ARG A 212 -5.02 -24.22 15.89
N LEU A 213 -4.49 -24.37 14.69
CA LEU A 213 -3.08 -24.19 14.36
C LEU A 213 -2.93 -23.02 13.38
N TRP A 214 -1.95 -22.14 13.59
CA TRP A 214 -1.58 -21.11 12.60
C TRP A 214 -0.31 -21.57 11.87
N THR A 215 -0.44 -21.78 10.56
CA THR A 215 0.43 -22.66 9.76
C THR A 215 1.06 -21.96 8.55
N GLU A 216 1.06 -20.62 8.55
CA GLU A 216 1.59 -19.79 7.47
C GLU A 216 2.37 -18.62 8.06
N ASP A 217 3.60 -18.41 7.59
CA ASP A 217 4.35 -17.18 7.86
C ASP A 217 3.70 -16.05 7.06
N ILE A 218 3.38 -14.95 7.75
CA ILE A 218 2.67 -13.81 7.16
C ILE A 218 3.52 -13.05 6.12
N GLY A 219 4.83 -13.31 6.04
CA GLY A 219 5.73 -12.72 5.05
C GLY A 219 6.26 -11.35 5.43
N GLU A 220 7.27 -10.90 4.69
CA GLU A 220 7.96 -9.62 4.90
C GLU A 220 8.70 -9.19 3.63
N TRP A 221 8.58 -7.91 3.29
CA TRP A 221 9.36 -7.19 2.27
C TRP A 221 9.49 -7.90 0.90
N GLU A 222 8.47 -7.77 0.06
CA GLU A 222 8.31 -8.37 -1.28
C GLU A 222 8.30 -9.91 -1.29
N TYR A 223 8.28 -10.55 -0.11
CA TYR A 223 8.26 -12.00 0.02
C TYR A 223 7.05 -12.46 0.84
N PHE A 224 6.21 -13.26 0.19
CA PHE A 224 5.18 -14.06 0.84
C PHE A 224 5.51 -15.55 0.65
N PRO A 225 5.58 -16.35 1.73
CA PRO A 225 5.94 -17.77 1.65
C PRO A 225 4.93 -18.57 0.81
N HIS A 226 5.44 -19.36 -0.14
CA HIS A 226 4.64 -19.87 -1.26
C HIS A 226 4.76 -21.39 -1.46
N ALA A 227 4.68 -22.13 -0.35
CA ALA A 227 4.70 -23.58 -0.39
C ALA A 227 3.49 -24.12 -1.18
N LEU A 228 3.77 -24.84 -2.27
CA LEU A 228 2.74 -25.45 -3.14
C LEU A 228 2.16 -26.74 -2.56
N GLU A 229 3.00 -27.50 -1.86
CA GLU A 229 2.63 -28.76 -1.22
C GLU A 229 2.76 -28.63 0.29
N GLN A 230 1.76 -29.13 1.02
CA GLN A 230 1.81 -29.19 2.46
C GLN A 230 0.91 -30.31 2.98
N ARG A 231 1.36 -31.02 3.99
CA ARG A 231 0.54 -31.97 4.75
C ARG A 231 0.84 -31.84 6.23
N ILE A 232 -0.22 -31.69 7.03
CA ILE A 232 -0.14 -31.66 8.49
C ILE A 232 -0.98 -32.81 9.02
N LYS A 233 -0.39 -33.60 9.91
CA LYS A 233 -1.10 -34.64 10.65
C LYS A 233 -1.08 -34.34 12.13
N VAL A 234 -2.14 -34.72 12.83
CA VAL A 234 -2.20 -34.75 14.29
C VAL A 234 -2.55 -36.17 14.73
N ASN A 235 -1.76 -36.74 15.63
CA ASN A 235 -1.87 -38.12 16.10
C ASN A 235 -1.99 -39.14 14.94
N GLY A 236 -1.26 -38.88 13.84
CA GLY A 236 -1.25 -39.71 12.63
C GLY A 236 -2.39 -39.44 11.63
N GLN A 237 -3.43 -38.71 12.01
CA GLN A 237 -4.55 -38.33 11.14
C GLN A 237 -4.20 -37.05 10.36
N THR A 238 -4.36 -37.07 9.04
CA THR A 238 -4.21 -35.86 8.21
C THR A 238 -5.33 -34.87 8.50
N ILE A 239 -4.97 -33.67 8.95
CA ILE A 239 -5.91 -32.58 9.25
C ILE A 239 -5.89 -31.50 8.18
N TYR A 240 -4.77 -31.40 7.44
CA TYR A 240 -4.60 -30.47 6.35
C TYR A 240 -3.74 -31.11 5.27
N GLN A 241 -4.17 -30.94 4.02
CA GLN A 241 -3.40 -31.34 2.85
C GLN A 241 -3.65 -30.35 1.71
N GLN A 242 -2.56 -29.92 1.10
CA GLN A 242 -2.53 -29.01 -0.03
C GLN A 242 -1.59 -29.60 -1.10
N ASN A 243 -2.00 -29.49 -2.35
CA ASN A 243 -1.16 -29.70 -3.53
C ASN A 243 -1.66 -28.78 -4.63
N LEU A 244 -1.02 -27.62 -4.80
CA LEU A 244 -1.45 -26.57 -5.73
C LEU A 244 -0.43 -26.38 -6.85
N THR A 245 -0.94 -25.99 -8.01
CA THR A 245 -0.12 -25.34 -9.05
C THR A 245 0.19 -23.89 -8.64
N PRO A 246 1.23 -23.26 -9.22
CA PRO A 246 1.50 -21.83 -9.01
C PRO A 246 0.29 -20.92 -9.22
N THR A 247 -0.48 -21.12 -10.30
CA THR A 247 -1.67 -20.31 -10.60
C THR A 247 -2.76 -20.48 -9.55
N GLN A 248 -2.99 -21.71 -9.09
CA GLN A 248 -3.93 -21.98 -8.00
C GLN A 248 -3.47 -21.34 -6.70
N TRP A 249 -2.18 -21.45 -6.36
CA TRP A 249 -1.64 -20.81 -5.16
C TRP A 249 -1.83 -19.28 -5.21
N ILE A 250 -1.54 -18.64 -6.35
CA ILE A 250 -1.77 -17.19 -6.51
C ILE A 250 -3.26 -16.86 -6.30
N ALA A 251 -4.17 -17.58 -6.96
CA ALA A 251 -5.61 -17.32 -6.86
C ALA A 251 -6.17 -17.57 -5.45
N GLU A 252 -5.73 -18.64 -4.78
CA GLU A 252 -6.29 -19.12 -3.51
C GLU A 252 -5.60 -18.55 -2.28
N HIS A 253 -4.34 -18.09 -2.36
CA HIS A 253 -3.56 -17.58 -1.22
C HIS A 253 -3.14 -16.12 -1.38
N TYR A 254 -2.69 -15.71 -2.57
CA TYR A 254 -2.15 -14.37 -2.76
C TYR A 254 -3.24 -13.32 -3.05
N LEU A 255 -4.37 -13.75 -3.60
CA LEU A 255 -5.48 -12.88 -4.02
C LEU A 255 -6.75 -13.05 -3.16
N THR A 256 -6.71 -13.83 -2.09
CA THR A 256 -7.89 -14.33 -1.33
C THR A 256 -8.72 -13.23 -0.63
N ALA A 257 -8.26 -11.98 -0.66
CA ALA A 257 -8.91 -10.82 -0.04
C ALA A 257 -9.79 -9.98 -0.99
N LEU A 258 -9.73 -10.21 -2.30
CA LEU A 258 -10.44 -9.44 -3.33
C LEU A 258 -11.96 -9.26 -3.13
N PRO A 259 -12.75 -10.23 -2.60
CA PRO A 259 -14.21 -10.14 -2.74
C PRO A 259 -14.99 -9.26 -1.73
N ILE A 260 -14.42 -8.72 -0.65
CA ILE A 260 -15.22 -8.29 0.53
C ILE A 260 -15.30 -6.77 0.79
N LEU A 261 -14.71 -5.94 -0.08
CA LEU A 261 -14.96 -4.48 -0.07
C LEU A 261 -16.12 -4.07 -1.02
N ASN A 262 -16.92 -5.05 -1.46
CA ASN A 262 -17.88 -5.02 -2.56
C ASN A 262 -19.23 -4.30 -2.32
N THR A 263 -19.36 -3.35 -1.40
CA THR A 263 -20.64 -2.62 -1.24
C THR A 263 -20.48 -1.10 -1.27
N GLY A 264 -20.61 -0.51 -2.46
CA GLY A 264 -20.79 0.94 -2.68
C GLY A 264 -19.71 1.86 -2.08
N PHE A 265 -19.81 3.15 -2.40
CA PHE A 265 -19.14 4.17 -1.59
C PHE A 265 -19.82 4.25 -0.22
N ALA A 266 -19.03 4.39 0.85
CA ALA A 266 -19.46 4.77 2.22
C ALA A 266 -20.02 3.69 3.19
N PRO A 267 -19.36 2.55 3.44
CA PRO A 267 -19.50 1.93 4.76
C PRO A 267 -18.94 2.90 5.82
N SER A 268 -19.56 2.97 7.01
CA SER A 268 -18.96 3.70 8.14
C SER A 268 -17.54 3.20 8.41
N LEU A 269 -16.64 4.05 8.93
CA LEU A 269 -15.24 3.67 9.21
C LEU A 269 -15.14 2.40 10.07
N LYS A 270 -16.05 2.27 11.04
CA LYS A 270 -16.18 1.07 11.90
C LYS A 270 -16.56 -0.17 11.09
N LEU A 271 -17.50 -0.07 10.15
CA LEU A 271 -17.89 -1.18 9.29
C LEU A 271 -16.76 -1.57 8.33
N ALA A 272 -16.01 -0.60 7.80
CA ALA A 272 -14.82 -0.87 6.99
C ALA A 272 -13.76 -1.65 7.78
N GLN A 273 -13.48 -1.25 9.02
CA GLN A 273 -12.56 -1.94 9.92
C GLN A 273 -13.03 -3.37 10.23
N GLN A 274 -14.30 -3.55 10.57
CA GLN A 274 -14.88 -4.88 10.85
C GLN A 274 -14.79 -5.81 9.64
N ARG A 275 -15.16 -5.31 8.45
CA ARG A 275 -15.08 -6.10 7.22
C ARG A 275 -13.66 -6.54 6.92
N PHE A 276 -12.69 -5.62 7.06
CA PHE A 276 -11.28 -5.94 6.89
C PHE A 276 -10.83 -7.05 7.83
N TRP A 277 -11.16 -6.94 9.13
CA TRP A 277 -10.83 -7.99 10.11
C TRP A 277 -11.38 -9.35 9.67
N TYR A 278 -12.65 -9.44 9.30
CA TYR A 278 -13.24 -10.73 8.91
C TYR A 278 -12.77 -11.25 7.55
N SER A 279 -12.36 -10.37 6.63
CA SER A 279 -11.90 -10.77 5.30
C SER A 279 -10.44 -11.16 5.27
N ILE A 280 -9.60 -10.47 6.04
CA ILE A 280 -8.14 -10.60 6.04
C ILE A 280 -7.65 -10.97 7.43
N GLY A 281 -7.76 -10.05 8.40
CA GLY A 281 -7.10 -10.17 9.71
C GLY A 281 -7.32 -11.51 10.43
N SER A 282 -8.55 -12.00 10.48
CA SER A 282 -8.90 -13.27 11.15
C SER A 282 -8.39 -14.52 10.41
N LYS A 283 -8.07 -14.40 9.12
CA LYS A 283 -7.57 -15.48 8.27
C LYS A 283 -6.04 -15.50 8.14
N ARG A 284 -5.35 -14.43 8.57
CA ARG A 284 -3.88 -14.36 8.52
C ARG A 284 -3.25 -15.43 9.41
N GLY A 285 -2.11 -15.94 8.97
CA GLY A 285 -1.47 -17.13 9.53
C GLY A 285 -2.18 -18.44 9.20
N ARG A 286 -3.19 -18.41 8.32
CA ARG A 286 -3.98 -19.57 7.84
C ARG A 286 -4.36 -20.54 8.95
N PRO A 287 -5.34 -20.17 9.80
CA PRO A 287 -5.79 -21.04 10.88
C PRO A 287 -6.38 -22.34 10.33
N VAL A 288 -5.94 -23.48 10.87
CA VAL A 288 -6.44 -24.83 10.57
C VAL A 288 -7.11 -25.37 11.83
N ASP A 289 -8.40 -25.67 11.75
CA ASP A 289 -9.21 -26.22 12.83
C ASP A 289 -9.38 -27.75 12.69
N THR A 290 -9.30 -28.49 13.80
CA THR A 290 -9.59 -29.93 13.83
C THR A 290 -10.09 -30.38 15.21
N LEU A 291 -10.82 -31.49 15.26
CA LEU A 291 -11.13 -32.21 16.49
C LEU A 291 -10.14 -33.36 16.68
N VAL A 292 -9.61 -33.53 17.89
CA VAL A 292 -8.61 -34.56 18.19
C VAL A 292 -8.92 -35.22 19.54
N GLN A 293 -8.90 -36.54 19.54
CA GLN A 293 -8.93 -37.34 20.75
C GLN A 293 -7.50 -37.57 21.26
N VAL A 294 -7.26 -37.25 22.53
CA VAL A 294 -5.99 -37.45 23.23
C VAL A 294 -6.13 -38.55 24.26
N ASN A 295 -5.25 -39.56 24.22
CA ASN A 295 -5.35 -40.77 25.04
C ASN A 295 -4.09 -41.07 25.86
N ASN A 296 -2.95 -40.49 25.50
CA ASN A 296 -1.63 -40.73 26.09
C ASN A 296 -1.01 -39.47 26.73
N GLY A 297 -1.82 -38.45 27.01
CA GLY A 297 -1.39 -37.19 27.64
C GLY A 297 -0.59 -36.26 26.73
N GLN A 298 -0.57 -36.51 25.41
CA GLN A 298 0.25 -35.76 24.46
C GLN A 298 -0.43 -35.67 23.10
N ILE A 299 -0.12 -34.61 22.35
CA ILE A 299 -0.43 -34.52 20.92
C ILE A 299 0.86 -34.58 20.11
N HIS A 300 0.80 -35.30 18.99
CA HIS A 300 1.90 -35.43 18.04
C HIS A 300 1.50 -34.80 16.70
N LEU A 301 2.23 -33.79 16.27
CA LEU A 301 2.06 -33.13 14.99
C LEU A 301 3.20 -33.53 14.06
N SER A 302 2.89 -33.89 12.82
CA SER A 302 3.89 -34.11 11.78
C SER A 302 3.64 -33.20 10.59
N PHE A 303 4.69 -32.54 10.10
CA PHE A 303 4.66 -31.60 8.97
C PHE A 303 5.46 -32.17 7.79
N SER A 304 4.86 -32.15 6.61
CA SER A 304 5.49 -32.63 5.37
C SER A 304 5.29 -31.62 4.26
N SER A 305 6.40 -31.11 3.72
CA SER A 305 6.45 -30.27 2.52
C SER A 305 7.88 -30.34 1.94
N PRO A 306 8.05 -30.28 0.61
CA PRO A 306 9.35 -30.06 0.00
C PRO A 306 9.98 -28.73 0.42
N ASP A 307 9.14 -27.71 0.66
CA ASP A 307 9.55 -26.38 1.10
C ASP A 307 9.61 -26.30 2.63
N SER A 308 10.60 -25.61 3.20
CA SER A 308 10.62 -25.33 4.64
C SER A 308 9.47 -24.41 5.05
N ALA A 309 9.02 -23.49 4.18
CA ALA A 309 7.87 -22.63 4.42
C ALA A 309 6.56 -23.42 4.63
N GLY A 310 6.41 -24.57 3.97
CA GLY A 310 5.26 -25.46 4.19
C GLY A 310 5.32 -26.24 5.53
N ARG A 311 6.41 -26.08 6.28
CA ARG A 311 6.67 -26.72 7.57
C ARG A 311 6.77 -25.67 8.69
N PHE A 312 5.88 -24.69 8.62
CA PHE A 312 5.82 -23.56 9.55
C PHE A 312 4.65 -23.68 10.53
N ILE A 313 4.86 -23.24 11.76
CA ILE A 313 3.82 -22.99 12.76
C ILE A 313 4.18 -21.75 13.59
N SER A 314 3.21 -20.86 13.81
CA SER A 314 3.35 -19.72 14.73
C SER A 314 2.71 -19.99 16.08
N ALA A 315 1.54 -20.62 16.10
CA ALA A 315 0.79 -20.88 17.32
C ALA A 315 -0.09 -22.13 17.22
N LEU A 316 -0.42 -22.70 18.38
CA LEU A 316 -1.42 -23.75 18.55
C LEU A 316 -2.26 -23.45 19.78
N ILE A 317 -3.58 -23.51 19.64
CA ILE A 317 -4.49 -23.54 20.80
C ILE A 317 -5.29 -24.83 20.85
N ALA A 318 -5.63 -25.26 22.06
CA ALA A 318 -6.48 -26.40 22.37
C ALA A 318 -7.59 -25.96 23.33
N VAL A 319 -8.83 -26.27 22.99
CA VAL A 319 -10.03 -26.01 23.82
C VAL A 319 -10.75 -27.32 24.07
N PRO A 320 -11.11 -27.67 25.32
CA PRO A 320 -11.77 -28.95 25.61
C PRO A 320 -13.16 -28.97 24.98
N VAL A 321 -13.54 -30.12 24.45
CA VAL A 321 -14.86 -30.38 23.85
C VAL A 321 -15.65 -31.22 24.84
N GLU A 322 -16.28 -30.55 25.80
CA GLU A 322 -17.25 -31.22 26.66
C GLU A 322 -18.53 -31.54 25.85
N MET A 323 -19.23 -32.63 26.19
CA MET A 323 -20.35 -33.20 25.41
C MET A 323 -21.57 -32.27 25.20
N LYS A 324 -21.57 -31.06 25.75
CA LYS A 324 -22.55 -30.00 25.45
C LYS A 324 -21.85 -28.87 24.68
N TYR A 325 -22.15 -28.77 23.39
CA TYR A 325 -21.48 -27.93 22.39
C TYR A 325 -21.62 -26.38 22.45
N PRO A 326 -22.25 -25.68 23.44
CA PRO A 326 -22.21 -24.22 23.45
C PRO A 326 -20.98 -23.55 24.11
N GLU A 327 -20.20 -24.20 24.98
CA GLU A 327 -19.14 -23.49 25.74
C GLU A 327 -17.81 -23.36 24.96
N SER A 328 -17.29 -24.41 24.33
CA SER A 328 -16.01 -24.35 23.57
C SER A 328 -16.07 -23.32 22.43
N ARG A 329 -17.21 -23.23 21.74
CA ARG A 329 -17.42 -22.22 20.68
C ARG A 329 -17.47 -20.81 21.25
N LYS A 330 -18.03 -20.59 22.44
CA LYS A 330 -18.01 -19.28 23.12
C LYS A 330 -16.59 -18.87 23.50
N ILE A 331 -15.76 -19.82 23.99
CA ILE A 331 -14.35 -19.58 24.31
C ILE A 331 -13.58 -19.14 23.06
N LEU A 332 -13.69 -19.89 21.96
CA LEU A 332 -13.06 -19.53 20.68
C LEU A 332 -13.56 -18.20 20.13
N ASN A 333 -14.87 -17.96 20.13
CA ASN A 333 -15.45 -16.68 19.70
C ASN A 333 -14.96 -15.51 20.58
N ARG A 334 -14.81 -15.73 21.89
CA ARG A 334 -14.28 -14.72 22.80
C ARG A 334 -12.81 -14.43 22.50
N PHE A 335 -12.00 -15.44 22.20
CA PHE A 335 -10.61 -15.26 21.80
C PHE A 335 -10.49 -14.50 20.47
N GLU A 336 -11.29 -14.86 19.46
CA GLU A 336 -11.33 -14.11 18.19
C GLU A 336 -11.82 -12.66 18.38
N GLN A 337 -12.75 -12.41 19.30
CA GLN A 337 -13.17 -11.05 19.64
C GLN A 337 -12.03 -10.26 20.30
N LEU A 338 -11.22 -10.88 21.16
CA LEU A 338 -10.05 -10.22 21.75
C LEU A 338 -9.01 -9.83 20.70
N ARG A 339 -8.73 -10.73 19.73
CA ARG A 339 -7.86 -10.42 18.59
C ARG A 339 -8.44 -9.31 17.70
N ALA A 340 -9.75 -9.33 17.44
CA ALA A 340 -10.45 -8.29 16.70
C ALA A 340 -10.38 -6.92 17.41
N ASP A 341 -10.55 -6.91 18.73
CA ASP A 341 -10.43 -5.71 19.56
C ASP A 341 -8.98 -5.19 19.54
N GLN A 342 -7.98 -6.07 19.60
CA GLN A 342 -6.56 -5.70 19.46
C GLN A 342 -6.29 -5.07 18.10
N PHE A 343 -6.74 -5.68 17.00
CA PHE A 343 -6.66 -5.12 15.65
C PHE A 343 -7.27 -3.72 15.60
N ALA A 344 -8.50 -3.56 16.10
CA ALA A 344 -9.22 -2.29 16.03
C ALA A 344 -8.50 -1.15 16.78
N ASN A 345 -7.80 -1.47 17.87
CA ASN A 345 -7.03 -0.52 18.67
C ASN A 345 -5.66 -0.19 18.07
N HIS A 346 -5.03 -1.14 17.35
CA HIS A 346 -3.72 -0.94 16.71
C HIS A 346 -3.84 -0.27 15.33
N TRP A 347 -4.93 -0.54 14.61
CA TRP A 347 -5.17 -0.07 13.24
C TRP A 347 -6.51 0.68 13.14
N PRO A 348 -6.65 1.84 13.80
CA PRO A 348 -7.84 2.67 13.65
C PRO A 348 -8.02 3.08 12.18
N VAL A 349 -9.26 3.05 11.69
CA VAL A 349 -9.60 3.56 10.36
C VAL A 349 -9.99 5.03 10.47
N VAL A 350 -9.33 5.89 9.70
CA VAL A 350 -9.57 7.34 9.64
C VAL A 350 -10.13 7.77 8.29
N ASN A 351 -10.77 8.94 8.25
CA ASN A 351 -11.29 9.51 7.01
C ASN A 351 -10.15 9.92 6.07
N ASN A 352 -10.29 9.57 4.78
CA ASN A 352 -9.43 10.08 3.71
C ASN A 352 -10.14 11.19 2.93
N HIS A 353 -9.78 12.44 3.21
CA HIS A 353 -10.33 13.64 2.54
C HIS A 353 -9.99 13.73 1.06
N ASN A 354 -8.94 13.02 0.65
CA ASN A 354 -8.46 13.01 -0.72
C ASN A 354 -9.01 11.82 -1.52
N LEU A 355 -9.86 10.96 -0.92
CA LEU A 355 -10.41 9.77 -1.59
C LEU A 355 -11.13 10.13 -2.89
N LEU A 356 -12.03 11.11 -2.82
CA LEU A 356 -12.76 11.59 -3.99
C LEU A 356 -11.91 12.52 -4.87
N GLN A 357 -10.91 13.20 -4.30
CA GLN A 357 -10.00 14.03 -5.09
C GLN A 357 -9.15 13.22 -6.06
N ALA A 358 -8.86 11.95 -5.74
CA ALA A 358 -8.16 11.04 -6.65
C ALA A 358 -8.98 10.65 -7.90
N LEU A 359 -10.30 10.89 -7.87
CA LEU A 359 -11.20 10.63 -8.99
C LEU A 359 -11.58 11.93 -9.71
N PRO A 360 -11.87 11.88 -11.01
CA PRO A 360 -12.51 12.99 -11.71
C PRO A 360 -13.87 13.33 -11.08
N LYS A 361 -14.31 14.59 -11.23
CA LYS A 361 -15.65 15.00 -10.82
C LYS A 361 -16.70 14.12 -11.54
N PRO A 362 -17.75 13.64 -10.84
CA PRO A 362 -18.88 12.99 -11.50
C PRO A 362 -19.47 13.88 -12.59
N TYR A 363 -19.82 13.27 -13.72
CA TYR A 363 -20.53 13.92 -14.80
C TYR A 363 -21.94 14.33 -14.34
N GLN A 364 -22.30 15.60 -14.53
CA GLN A 364 -23.55 16.21 -14.06
C GLN A 364 -24.41 16.77 -15.21
N GLY A 365 -24.15 16.38 -16.46
CA GLY A 365 -24.90 16.85 -17.62
C GLY A 365 -24.31 18.09 -18.30
N GLU A 366 -23.12 18.53 -17.88
CA GLU A 366 -22.40 19.63 -18.52
C GLU A 366 -21.96 19.28 -19.96
N THR A 367 -21.76 20.28 -20.81
CA THR A 367 -21.14 20.06 -22.13
C THR A 367 -19.64 19.92 -21.97
N LEU A 368 -19.08 18.80 -22.45
CA LEU A 368 -17.66 18.51 -22.37
C LEU A 368 -16.99 18.71 -23.74
N ALA A 369 -16.02 19.62 -23.78
CA ALA A 369 -15.25 19.94 -24.96
C ALA A 369 -13.93 19.15 -25.02
N TYR A 370 -13.70 18.44 -26.12
CA TYR A 370 -12.51 17.61 -26.32
C TYR A 370 -11.84 17.86 -27.68
N ALA A 371 -10.52 17.93 -27.67
CA ALA A 371 -9.69 17.90 -28.88
C ALA A 371 -9.53 16.46 -29.40
N ASP A 372 -9.18 16.32 -30.68
CA ASP A 372 -8.91 15.01 -31.27
C ASP A 372 -7.74 14.32 -30.53
N GLN A 373 -7.94 13.05 -30.17
CA GLN A 373 -7.00 12.23 -29.39
C GLN A 373 -6.70 12.77 -27.97
N GLU A 374 -7.55 13.64 -27.42
CA GLU A 374 -7.55 13.96 -25.99
C GLU A 374 -8.12 12.77 -25.19
N LYS A 375 -7.61 12.53 -23.98
CA LYS A 375 -8.20 11.50 -23.11
C LYS A 375 -9.54 11.97 -22.58
N LEU A 376 -10.59 11.26 -22.98
CA LEU A 376 -11.93 11.39 -22.42
C LEU A 376 -12.02 10.54 -21.16
N ILE A 377 -12.25 11.20 -20.02
CA ILE A 377 -12.38 10.54 -18.71
C ILE A 377 -13.72 10.93 -18.10
N LEU A 378 -14.62 9.96 -17.95
CA LEU A 378 -15.96 10.19 -17.42
C LEU A 378 -16.19 9.36 -16.16
N HIS A 379 -16.70 10.02 -15.11
CA HIS A 379 -17.08 9.39 -13.86
C HIS A 379 -18.61 9.40 -13.73
N PHE A 380 -19.20 8.21 -13.64
CA PHE A 380 -20.63 8.00 -13.47
C PHE A 380 -20.95 7.53 -12.05
N THR A 381 -22.01 8.07 -11.47
CA THR A 381 -22.56 7.64 -10.18
C THR A 381 -23.98 7.13 -10.36
N PHE A 382 -24.32 6.01 -9.74
CA PHE A 382 -25.63 5.38 -9.90
C PHE A 382 -26.43 5.47 -8.60
N GLU A 383 -27.46 6.33 -8.57
CA GLU A 383 -28.33 6.49 -7.40
C GLU A 383 -29.31 5.31 -7.21
N ARG A 384 -29.55 4.54 -8.28
CA ARG A 384 -30.43 3.38 -8.29
C ARG A 384 -29.84 2.29 -9.17
N THR A 385 -30.22 1.05 -8.90
CA THR A 385 -29.90 -0.08 -9.78
C THR A 385 -30.57 0.11 -11.14
N LEU A 386 -29.81 -0.02 -12.24
CA LEU A 386 -30.35 0.04 -13.61
C LEU A 386 -30.44 -1.37 -14.22
N PRO A 387 -31.08 -1.54 -15.38
CA PRO A 387 -30.93 -2.75 -16.20
C PRO A 387 -29.47 -2.96 -16.65
N ALA A 388 -29.19 -4.09 -17.28
CA ALA A 388 -27.88 -4.36 -17.86
C ALA A 388 -27.52 -3.31 -18.94
N LEU A 389 -26.22 -3.03 -19.07
CA LEU A 389 -25.66 -2.17 -20.11
C LEU A 389 -25.83 -2.86 -21.48
N ASN A 390 -26.58 -2.25 -22.37
CA ASN A 390 -26.83 -2.76 -23.71
C ASN A 390 -25.80 -2.27 -24.72
N ALA A 391 -25.43 -0.99 -24.63
CA ALA A 391 -24.54 -0.34 -25.58
C ALA A 391 -23.79 0.83 -24.94
N ILE A 392 -22.60 1.08 -25.47
CA ILE A 392 -21.81 2.29 -25.23
C ILE A 392 -21.72 3.01 -26.56
N ASN A 393 -22.45 4.12 -26.70
CA ASN A 393 -22.44 4.94 -27.90
C ASN A 393 -21.63 6.20 -27.62
N LEU A 394 -20.35 6.22 -27.98
CA LEU A 394 -19.45 7.35 -27.79
C LEU A 394 -18.46 7.46 -28.96
N PRO A 395 -18.04 8.66 -29.37
CA PRO A 395 -17.10 8.89 -30.47
C PRO A 395 -15.67 8.70 -29.95
N VAL A 396 -15.30 7.46 -29.63
CA VAL A 396 -14.05 7.17 -28.92
C VAL A 396 -13.36 5.90 -29.43
N ASN A 397 -12.06 5.86 -29.24
CA ASN A 397 -11.21 4.69 -29.45
C ASN A 397 -10.59 4.22 -28.13
N ASN A 398 -10.05 3.00 -28.12
CA ASN A 398 -9.32 2.43 -26.99
C ASN A 398 -10.07 2.46 -25.64
N LEU A 399 -11.41 2.34 -25.68
CA LEU A 399 -12.25 2.41 -24.51
C LEU A 399 -11.83 1.41 -23.42
N GLN A 400 -11.88 1.88 -22.18
CA GLN A 400 -11.74 1.12 -20.95
C GLN A 400 -12.86 1.54 -20.02
N LEU A 401 -13.51 0.56 -19.39
CA LEU A 401 -14.53 0.78 -18.39
C LEU A 401 -14.08 0.14 -17.09
N TYR A 402 -14.26 0.86 -15.98
CA TYR A 402 -13.87 0.42 -14.66
C TYR A 402 -15.03 0.59 -13.68
N GLN A 403 -15.17 -0.34 -12.76
CA GLN A 403 -15.91 -0.14 -11.52
C GLN A 403 -14.97 0.40 -10.46
N VAL A 404 -15.35 1.48 -9.80
CA VAL A 404 -14.59 2.01 -8.67
C VAL A 404 -14.91 1.18 -7.43
N ARG A 405 -13.86 0.63 -6.81
CA ARG A 405 -13.88 -0.05 -5.52
C ARG A 405 -13.10 0.73 -4.48
N GLN A 406 -13.28 0.35 -3.23
CA GLN A 406 -12.49 0.86 -2.12
C GLN A 406 -11.66 -0.25 -1.52
N GLN A 407 -10.46 0.07 -1.03
CA GLN A 407 -9.70 -0.79 -0.13
C GLN A 407 -9.10 0.01 1.02
N LEU A 408 -8.61 -0.68 2.05
CA LEU A 408 -7.85 -0.04 3.11
C LEU A 408 -6.37 -0.01 2.72
N LYS A 409 -5.72 1.10 3.06
CA LYS A 409 -4.28 1.33 2.97
C LYS A 409 -3.80 2.00 4.25
N ARG A 410 -2.51 2.02 4.56
CA ARG A 410 -2.00 2.86 5.66
C ARG A 410 -2.14 4.35 5.31
N VAL A 411 -2.26 5.21 6.31
CA VAL A 411 -2.33 6.67 6.08
C VAL A 411 -1.03 7.21 5.47
N GLY A 412 0.10 6.65 5.90
CA GLY A 412 1.41 6.87 5.31
C GLY A 412 2.30 5.65 5.56
N GLY A 413 3.59 5.78 5.25
CA GLY A 413 4.52 4.65 5.28
C GLY A 413 4.77 4.07 6.67
N GLN A 414 4.62 4.83 7.76
CA GLN A 414 4.95 4.34 9.11
C GLN A 414 3.83 4.59 10.13
N GLU A 415 2.77 5.27 9.71
CA GLU A 415 1.62 5.59 10.55
C GLU A 415 0.78 4.34 10.83
N GLN A 416 0.55 4.06 12.12
CA GLN A 416 -0.34 2.99 12.58
C GLN A 416 -1.81 3.42 12.51
N ALA A 417 -2.29 3.69 11.30
CA ALA A 417 -3.69 3.96 11.01
C ALA A 417 -3.99 3.61 9.57
N LEU A 418 -5.23 3.18 9.32
CA LEU A 418 -5.73 2.83 8.00
C LEU A 418 -6.64 3.92 7.47
N GLN A 419 -6.71 4.04 6.16
CA GLN A 419 -7.67 4.89 5.48
C GLN A 419 -8.15 4.23 4.19
N GLN A 420 -9.27 4.70 3.66
CA GLN A 420 -9.79 4.19 2.40
C GLN A 420 -9.00 4.76 1.22
N GLU A 421 -8.79 3.94 0.18
CA GLU A 421 -8.35 4.38 -1.14
C GLU A 421 -9.23 3.79 -2.24
N ALA A 422 -9.25 4.44 -3.40
CA ALA A 422 -10.03 3.99 -4.54
C ALA A 422 -9.18 3.16 -5.52
N ILE A 423 -9.67 1.96 -5.82
CA ILE A 423 -9.14 1.04 -6.84
C ILE A 423 -10.14 0.95 -7.99
N LEU A 424 -9.65 0.68 -9.19
CA LEU A 424 -10.42 0.58 -10.41
C LEU A 424 -10.38 -0.86 -10.91
N ASP A 425 -11.52 -1.55 -10.78
CA ASP A 425 -11.73 -2.90 -11.28
C ASP A 425 -12.11 -2.84 -12.75
N PRO A 426 -11.34 -3.46 -13.67
CA PRO A 426 -11.70 -3.45 -15.08
C PRO A 426 -13.02 -4.21 -15.32
N LEU A 427 -13.95 -3.57 -16.03
CA LEU A 427 -15.19 -4.20 -16.51
C LEU A 427 -15.01 -4.67 -17.96
N PRO A 428 -15.45 -5.90 -18.30
CA PRO A 428 -15.39 -6.40 -19.67
C PRO A 428 -16.36 -5.63 -20.58
N ILE A 429 -15.86 -5.17 -21.73
CA ILE A 429 -16.59 -4.28 -22.66
C ILE A 429 -16.94 -4.94 -24.00
N ASP A 430 -16.74 -6.24 -24.15
CA ASP A 430 -17.22 -6.96 -25.33
C ASP A 430 -18.76 -7.11 -25.29
N ASN A 431 -19.38 -7.21 -26.47
CA ASN A 431 -20.85 -7.18 -26.60
C ASN A 431 -21.58 -8.26 -25.77
N LEU A 432 -20.96 -9.43 -25.58
CA LEU A 432 -21.57 -10.51 -24.79
C LEU A 432 -21.50 -10.20 -23.29
N SER A 433 -20.40 -9.60 -22.85
CA SER A 433 -20.17 -9.22 -21.46
C SER A 433 -20.97 -8.00 -21.02
N LEU A 434 -21.24 -7.03 -21.91
CA LEU A 434 -22.02 -5.82 -21.57
C LEU A 434 -23.38 -6.18 -20.97
N GLN A 435 -24.06 -7.19 -21.52
CA GLN A 435 -25.37 -7.65 -21.06
C GLN A 435 -25.36 -8.26 -19.65
N GLN A 436 -24.18 -8.50 -19.08
CA GLN A 436 -24.00 -8.98 -17.70
C GLN A 436 -23.69 -7.82 -16.73
N LEU A 437 -23.37 -6.63 -17.25
CA LEU A 437 -23.01 -5.47 -16.44
C LEU A 437 -24.25 -4.71 -15.99
N GLN A 438 -24.66 -4.96 -14.75
CA GLN A 438 -25.78 -4.26 -14.11
C GLN A 438 -25.26 -3.32 -13.01
N PRO A 439 -25.27 -1.98 -13.20
CA PRO A 439 -24.84 -1.07 -12.16
C PRO A 439 -25.84 -1.08 -11.00
N LYS A 440 -25.34 -1.16 -9.77
CA LYS A 440 -26.14 -1.13 -8.55
C LYS A 440 -26.21 0.28 -7.96
N ALA A 441 -27.22 0.53 -7.14
CA ALA A 441 -27.30 1.75 -6.35
C ALA A 441 -26.02 1.95 -5.50
N GLY A 442 -25.46 3.16 -5.52
CA GLY A 442 -24.23 3.53 -4.83
C GLY A 442 -22.94 3.10 -5.53
N GLU A 443 -23.02 2.50 -6.72
CA GLU A 443 -21.83 2.21 -7.52
C GLU A 443 -21.33 3.43 -8.29
N HIS A 444 -20.03 3.44 -8.54
CA HIS A 444 -19.31 4.45 -9.28
C HIS A 444 -18.57 3.75 -10.41
N TRP A 445 -18.75 4.20 -11.65
CA TRP A 445 -18.02 3.69 -12.81
C TRP A 445 -17.14 4.78 -13.40
N LEU A 446 -15.97 4.40 -13.90
CA LEU A 446 -15.03 5.28 -14.57
C LEU A 446 -14.79 4.78 -15.99
N LEU A 447 -14.97 5.66 -16.97
CA LEU A 447 -14.67 5.41 -18.37
C LEU A 447 -13.44 6.22 -18.77
N VAL A 448 -12.48 5.57 -19.43
CA VAL A 448 -11.28 6.18 -19.99
C VAL A 448 -11.17 5.79 -21.45
N ALA A 449 -11.04 6.77 -22.35
CA ALA A 449 -10.94 6.50 -23.78
C ALA A 449 -10.19 7.62 -24.52
N ASP A 450 -9.81 7.37 -25.78
CA ASP A 450 -9.30 8.40 -26.68
C ASP A 450 -10.47 9.03 -27.44
N PHE A 451 -10.65 10.35 -27.37
CA PHE A 451 -11.67 11.03 -28.17
C PHE A 451 -11.35 10.97 -29.66
N ASP A 452 -12.35 10.65 -30.48
CA ASP A 452 -12.26 10.58 -31.94
C ASP A 452 -13.17 11.64 -32.57
N ALA A 453 -12.56 12.74 -33.01
CA ALA A 453 -13.33 13.85 -33.58
C ALA A 453 -14.01 13.47 -34.91
N SER A 454 -13.49 12.47 -35.65
CA SER A 454 -14.05 12.04 -36.92
C SER A 454 -15.39 11.31 -36.74
N GLN A 455 -15.46 10.41 -35.76
CA GLN A 455 -16.71 9.74 -35.38
C GLN A 455 -17.75 10.74 -34.87
N TRP A 456 -17.32 11.78 -34.15
CA TRP A 456 -18.21 12.83 -33.70
C TRP A 456 -18.86 13.59 -34.87
N VAL A 457 -18.06 13.99 -35.87
CA VAL A 457 -18.56 14.70 -37.06
C VAL A 457 -19.50 13.82 -37.88
N GLU A 458 -19.15 12.56 -38.11
CA GLU A 458 -19.99 11.62 -38.87
C GLU A 458 -21.38 11.43 -38.24
N HIS A 459 -21.43 11.35 -36.91
CA HIS A 459 -22.68 11.20 -36.16
C HIS A 459 -23.59 12.42 -36.28
N GLN A 460 -23.03 13.64 -36.18
CA GLN A 460 -23.78 14.89 -36.36
C GLN A 460 -24.45 14.98 -37.74
N HIS A 461 -23.81 14.43 -38.78
CA HIS A 461 -24.40 14.38 -40.12
C HIS A 461 -25.50 13.33 -40.29
N ARG A 462 -25.53 12.29 -39.46
CA ARG A 462 -26.44 11.14 -39.60
C ARG A 462 -27.67 11.18 -38.68
N ASN A 463 -27.87 12.24 -37.88
CA ASN A 463 -28.90 12.29 -36.82
C ASN A 463 -28.91 11.02 -35.95
N GLY A 464 -27.72 10.57 -35.54
CA GLY A 464 -27.57 9.33 -34.77
C GLY A 464 -28.17 9.40 -33.36
N ALA A 465 -28.33 8.24 -32.73
CA ALA A 465 -28.77 8.12 -31.33
C ALA A 465 -27.89 8.99 -30.39
N PRO A 466 -28.43 9.56 -29.30
CA PRO A 466 -27.65 10.41 -28.41
C PRO A 466 -26.40 9.68 -27.89
N TRP A 467 -25.30 10.42 -27.73
CA TRP A 467 -24.11 9.89 -27.09
C TRP A 467 -24.43 9.51 -25.64
N GLY A 468 -23.97 8.35 -25.18
CA GLY A 468 -24.33 7.88 -23.86
C GLY A 468 -24.08 6.40 -23.60
N LEU A 469 -24.49 5.99 -22.40
CA LEU A 469 -24.59 4.60 -21.97
C LEU A 469 -26.07 4.17 -21.98
N GLU A 470 -26.39 3.06 -22.63
CA GLU A 470 -27.75 2.55 -22.76
C GLU A 470 -28.00 1.37 -21.82
N PHE A 471 -28.99 1.48 -20.94
CA PHE A 471 -29.37 0.47 -19.94
C PHE A 471 -30.84 0.07 -20.13
N GLY A 472 -31.09 -1.00 -20.88
CA GLY A 472 -32.47 -1.37 -21.26
C GLY A 472 -33.11 -0.26 -22.09
N THR A 473 -34.18 0.36 -21.56
CA THR A 473 -34.87 1.51 -22.18
C THR A 473 -34.40 2.87 -21.65
N GLN A 474 -33.43 2.90 -20.74
CA GLN A 474 -32.90 4.13 -20.13
C GLN A 474 -31.56 4.49 -20.76
N THR A 475 -31.36 5.77 -21.10
CA THR A 475 -30.07 6.26 -21.60
C THR A 475 -29.48 7.27 -20.63
N ARG A 476 -28.21 7.09 -20.26
CA ARG A 476 -27.39 8.12 -19.62
C ARG A 476 -26.70 8.93 -20.71
N ALA A 477 -27.40 9.97 -21.17
CA ALA A 477 -26.92 10.84 -22.24
C ALA A 477 -25.73 11.70 -21.79
N ILE A 478 -24.78 11.90 -22.71
CA ILE A 478 -23.56 12.68 -22.51
C ILE A 478 -23.49 13.74 -23.60
N THR A 479 -23.23 15.00 -23.23
CA THR A 479 -23.15 16.11 -24.18
C THR A 479 -21.68 16.40 -24.48
N LEU A 480 -21.25 16.11 -25.72
CA LEU A 480 -19.87 16.26 -26.17
C LEU A 480 -19.77 17.32 -27.27
N GLN A 481 -18.72 18.13 -27.21
CA GLN A 481 -18.32 19.07 -28.24
C GLN A 481 -16.93 18.70 -28.76
N ALA A 482 -16.80 18.47 -30.07
CA ALA A 482 -15.49 18.32 -30.70
C ALA A 482 -14.85 19.70 -30.91
N LEU A 483 -13.63 19.86 -30.42
CA LEU A 483 -12.75 20.97 -30.77
C LEU A 483 -12.00 20.59 -32.04
N ASN A 484 -12.09 21.40 -33.09
CA ASN A 484 -11.40 21.19 -34.36
C ASN A 484 -9.90 21.48 -34.26
N LEU A 485 -9.21 20.71 -33.41
CA LEU A 485 -7.78 20.75 -33.22
C LEU A 485 -7.29 19.38 -32.75
N LYS A 486 -6.02 19.11 -33.03
CA LYS A 486 -5.28 17.97 -32.48
C LYS A 486 -4.20 18.51 -31.54
N LEU A 487 -4.21 18.04 -30.29
CA LEU A 487 -3.24 18.48 -29.30
C LEU A 487 -1.83 17.95 -29.65
N PRO A 488 -0.76 18.72 -29.33
CA PRO A 488 0.59 18.19 -29.41
C PRO A 488 0.75 16.96 -28.51
N PRO A 489 1.66 16.04 -28.84
CA PRO A 489 2.01 14.97 -27.92
C PRO A 489 2.64 15.55 -26.65
N ALA A 490 2.59 14.81 -25.54
CA ALA A 490 3.30 15.20 -24.33
C ALA A 490 4.81 15.29 -24.63
N PRO A 491 5.48 16.40 -24.27
CA PRO A 491 6.86 16.65 -24.68
C PRO A 491 7.90 15.84 -23.90
N VAL A 492 7.51 15.19 -22.80
CA VAL A 492 8.41 14.51 -21.86
C VAL A 492 7.79 13.21 -21.31
N PRO A 493 8.62 12.25 -20.87
CA PRO A 493 8.14 11.03 -20.21
C PRO A 493 7.54 11.33 -18.83
N VAL A 494 6.33 10.81 -18.60
CA VAL A 494 5.62 10.84 -17.33
C VAL A 494 5.07 9.44 -17.04
N GLY A 495 5.42 8.88 -15.89
CA GLY A 495 4.86 7.60 -15.48
C GLY A 495 5.28 7.11 -14.11
N ILE A 496 5.38 5.80 -13.97
CA ILE A 496 5.65 5.12 -12.69
C ILE A 496 6.90 4.25 -12.77
N TYR A 497 7.46 3.93 -11.60
CA TYR A 497 8.45 2.86 -11.47
C TYR A 497 7.79 1.49 -11.50
N LEU A 498 8.39 0.55 -12.22
CA LEU A 498 7.99 -0.84 -12.26
C LEU A 498 9.18 -1.74 -11.92
N ASP A 499 8.89 -2.76 -11.13
CA ASP A 499 9.69 -3.97 -11.02
C ASP A 499 8.82 -5.13 -11.54
N TYR A 500 9.44 -6.29 -11.71
CA TYR A 500 8.72 -7.51 -12.05
C TYR A 500 7.67 -7.79 -10.98
N ALA A 501 6.49 -8.28 -11.39
CA ALA A 501 5.44 -8.67 -10.46
C ALA A 501 5.97 -9.75 -9.50
N PRO A 502 6.13 -9.48 -8.20
CA PRO A 502 6.89 -10.37 -7.31
C PRO A 502 6.32 -11.79 -7.27
N HIS A 503 4.99 -11.92 -7.23
CA HIS A 503 4.32 -13.21 -7.16
C HIS A 503 4.54 -14.12 -8.37
N LEU A 504 4.85 -13.54 -9.53
CA LEU A 504 5.21 -14.33 -10.71
C LEU A 504 6.68 -14.74 -10.69
N THR A 505 7.56 -13.91 -10.09
CA THR A 505 9.00 -14.21 -10.01
C THR A 505 9.33 -15.40 -9.11
N TRP A 506 8.44 -15.74 -8.16
CA TRP A 506 8.64 -16.87 -7.25
C TRP A 506 8.59 -18.24 -7.95
N PHE A 507 7.87 -18.33 -9.08
CA PHE A 507 7.67 -19.60 -9.78
C PHE A 507 8.23 -19.61 -11.20
N ASP A 508 8.07 -18.52 -11.95
CA ASP A 508 8.53 -18.43 -13.34
C ASP A 508 8.88 -16.98 -13.74
N SER A 509 10.18 -16.72 -13.91
CA SER A 509 10.68 -15.42 -14.36
C SER A 509 10.16 -14.99 -15.75
N SER A 510 9.80 -15.94 -16.63
CA SER A 510 9.30 -15.63 -17.97
C SER A 510 7.88 -15.05 -17.93
N ALA A 511 7.02 -15.57 -17.05
CA ALA A 511 5.70 -15.04 -16.77
C ALA A 511 5.77 -13.58 -16.28
N ALA A 512 6.73 -13.26 -15.40
CA ALA A 512 6.94 -11.90 -14.91
C ALA A 512 7.39 -10.92 -16.00
N GLN A 513 8.23 -11.38 -16.93
CA GLN A 513 8.64 -10.59 -18.11
C GLN A 513 7.47 -10.34 -19.07
N GLN A 514 6.66 -11.37 -19.33
CA GLN A 514 5.46 -11.25 -20.15
C GLN A 514 4.45 -10.28 -19.52
N GLN A 515 4.22 -10.36 -18.22
CA GLN A 515 3.37 -9.43 -17.49
C GLN A 515 3.84 -7.98 -17.66
N SER A 516 5.15 -7.73 -17.56
CA SER A 516 5.71 -6.37 -17.73
C SER A 516 5.42 -5.79 -19.12
N GLN A 517 5.43 -6.61 -20.18
CA GLN A 517 5.06 -6.16 -21.53
C GLN A 517 3.59 -5.77 -21.65
N CYS A 518 2.72 -6.48 -20.94
CA CYS A 518 1.30 -6.17 -20.88
C CYS A 518 1.05 -4.90 -20.05
N ASP A 519 1.81 -4.70 -18.98
CA ASP A 519 1.77 -3.48 -18.17
C ASP A 519 2.16 -2.26 -19.01
N TYR A 520 3.25 -2.31 -19.79
CA TYR A 520 3.63 -1.19 -20.66
C TYR A 520 2.53 -0.82 -21.65
N ARG A 521 1.85 -1.82 -22.24
CA ARG A 521 0.70 -1.61 -23.14
C ARG A 521 -0.49 -1.00 -22.40
N LEU A 522 -0.81 -1.49 -21.20
CA LEU A 522 -1.87 -0.94 -20.36
C LEU A 522 -1.59 0.51 -19.98
N LEU A 523 -0.39 0.82 -19.49
CA LEU A 523 0.03 2.17 -19.11
C LEU A 523 -0.05 3.12 -20.31
N LYS A 524 0.41 2.70 -21.49
CA LYS A 524 0.26 3.49 -22.72
C LYS A 524 -1.22 3.71 -23.07
N LYS A 525 -2.02 2.65 -23.02
CA LYS A 525 -3.46 2.71 -23.36
C LYS A 525 -4.21 3.66 -22.41
N LEU A 526 -3.86 3.68 -21.13
CA LEU A 526 -4.40 4.62 -20.14
C LEU A 526 -3.99 6.08 -20.43
N GLY A 527 -2.79 6.31 -20.98
CA GLY A 527 -2.32 7.64 -21.35
C GLY A 527 -0.96 8.03 -20.77
N LEU A 528 -0.28 7.13 -20.06
CA LEU A 528 1.09 7.39 -19.61
C LEU A 528 2.02 7.53 -20.81
N THR A 529 3.04 8.38 -20.64
CA THR A 529 3.99 8.71 -21.70
C THR A 529 5.38 8.16 -21.42
N GLY A 530 5.70 7.78 -20.19
CA GLY A 530 6.99 7.20 -19.81
C GLY A 530 6.85 6.10 -18.75
N VAL A 531 7.97 5.46 -18.40
CA VAL A 531 8.05 4.43 -17.35
C VAL A 531 9.50 4.33 -16.86
N ALA A 532 9.71 3.94 -15.60
CA ALA A 532 10.96 3.32 -15.19
C ALA A 532 10.76 1.80 -15.22
N PRO A 533 11.27 1.11 -16.26
CA PRO A 533 10.89 -0.25 -16.58
C PRO A 533 11.46 -1.27 -15.59
N ALA A 534 10.79 -2.41 -15.50
CA ALA A 534 11.33 -3.59 -14.85
C ALA A 534 12.51 -4.12 -15.68
N LEU A 535 13.73 -3.92 -15.17
CA LEU A 535 14.96 -4.32 -15.84
C LEU A 535 15.64 -5.47 -15.10
N PRO A 536 16.07 -6.51 -15.82
CA PRO A 536 16.87 -7.58 -15.24
C PRO A 536 18.28 -7.07 -14.91
N THR A 537 19.05 -7.87 -14.18
CA THR A 537 20.49 -7.61 -14.03
C THR A 537 21.21 -7.95 -15.34
N PRO A 538 22.05 -7.07 -15.91
CA PRO A 538 22.80 -7.34 -17.13
C PRO A 538 24.03 -8.23 -16.85
N SER A 539 23.80 -9.44 -16.34
CA SER A 539 24.85 -10.42 -16.04
C SER A 539 25.39 -11.09 -17.31
N LEU A 540 26.45 -11.90 -17.15
CA LEU A 540 27.03 -12.68 -18.25
C LEU A 540 25.95 -13.53 -18.96
N ASN A 541 25.93 -13.49 -20.30
CA ASN A 541 24.97 -14.18 -21.18
C ASN A 541 23.51 -13.70 -21.06
N GLN A 542 23.23 -12.61 -20.34
CA GLN A 542 21.91 -11.99 -20.20
C GLN A 542 21.81 -10.65 -20.94
N GLU A 543 22.81 -10.28 -21.75
CA GLU A 543 22.87 -8.98 -22.41
C GLU A 543 21.71 -8.79 -23.38
N GLN A 544 21.31 -9.84 -24.09
CA GLN A 544 20.20 -9.78 -25.04
C GLN A 544 18.85 -9.63 -24.32
N VAL A 545 18.66 -10.33 -23.21
CA VAL A 545 17.45 -10.21 -22.38
C VAL A 545 17.33 -8.79 -21.82
N PHE A 546 18.44 -8.20 -21.34
CA PHE A 546 18.45 -6.81 -20.91
C PHE A 546 18.11 -5.84 -22.06
N LYS A 547 18.75 -5.99 -23.23
CA LYS A 547 18.47 -5.13 -24.40
C LYS A 547 17.01 -5.22 -24.83
N GLN A 548 16.44 -6.42 -24.85
CA GLN A 548 15.03 -6.62 -25.12
C GLN A 548 14.15 -5.92 -24.08
N ALA A 549 14.44 -6.08 -22.79
CA ALA A 549 13.69 -5.42 -21.72
C ALA A 549 13.68 -3.88 -21.85
N VAL A 550 14.79 -3.27 -22.28
CA VAL A 550 14.86 -1.82 -22.56
C VAL A 550 14.05 -1.42 -23.80
N GLN A 551 13.94 -2.30 -24.80
CA GLN A 551 13.18 -2.05 -26.02
C GLN A 551 11.66 -2.19 -25.82
N GLN A 552 11.20 -3.03 -24.89
CA GLN A 552 9.76 -3.30 -24.71
C GLN A 552 8.91 -2.04 -24.45
N PRO A 553 9.31 -1.10 -23.56
CA PRO A 553 8.55 0.15 -23.38
C PRO A 553 8.45 0.99 -24.66
N LEU A 554 9.52 1.04 -25.47
CA LEU A 554 9.52 1.79 -26.75
C LEU A 554 8.55 1.18 -27.75
N LEU A 555 8.54 -0.16 -27.86
CA LEU A 555 7.61 -0.88 -28.73
C LEU A 555 6.15 -0.69 -28.26
N ALA A 556 5.94 -0.50 -26.96
CA ALA A 556 4.63 -0.13 -26.41
C ALA A 556 4.28 1.36 -26.63
N GLY A 557 5.19 2.19 -27.17
CA GLY A 557 4.95 3.61 -27.46
C GLY A 557 5.22 4.56 -26.28
N LEU A 558 5.99 4.12 -25.28
CA LEU A 558 6.47 4.95 -24.17
C LEU A 558 7.78 5.65 -24.54
N LEU A 559 7.99 6.84 -23.96
CA LEU A 559 9.09 7.76 -24.27
C LEU A 559 10.30 7.50 -23.36
N PRO A 560 11.52 7.49 -23.93
CA PRO A 560 12.78 7.52 -23.17
C PRO A 560 13.09 8.96 -22.67
N PRO A 561 14.08 9.13 -21.78
CA PRO A 561 14.93 8.08 -21.23
C PRO A 561 14.23 7.31 -20.10
N PHE A 562 14.65 6.06 -19.92
CA PHE A 562 14.09 5.15 -18.92
C PHE A 562 15.02 5.03 -17.71
N PRO A 563 14.55 5.34 -16.49
CA PRO A 563 15.36 5.12 -15.30
C PRO A 563 15.69 3.65 -15.08
N ALA A 564 16.99 3.34 -15.08
CA ALA A 564 17.56 2.04 -14.75
C ALA A 564 18.02 2.06 -13.28
N TYR A 565 17.08 1.79 -12.37
CA TYR A 565 17.28 2.01 -10.94
C TYR A 565 18.19 0.98 -10.24
N THR A 566 17.87 -0.30 -10.38
CA THR A 566 18.57 -1.40 -9.71
C THR A 566 19.68 -2.10 -10.51
N PRO A 567 19.73 -2.09 -11.86
CA PRO A 567 20.68 -2.92 -12.62
C PRO A 567 22.15 -2.80 -12.21
N VAL A 568 22.66 -1.58 -12.03
CA VAL A 568 24.07 -1.35 -11.67
C VAL A 568 24.36 -1.81 -10.24
N LYS A 569 23.45 -1.53 -9.31
CA LYS A 569 23.56 -1.95 -7.90
C LYS A 569 23.58 -3.48 -7.79
N ARG A 570 22.68 -4.16 -8.52
CA ARG A 570 22.61 -5.64 -8.60
C ARG A 570 23.86 -6.23 -9.25
N LEU A 571 24.43 -5.57 -10.26
CA LEU A 571 25.65 -6.02 -10.92
C LEU A 571 26.88 -5.94 -10.00
N LEU A 572 27.06 -4.83 -9.27
CA LEU A 572 28.14 -4.67 -8.30
C LEU A 572 28.03 -5.61 -7.09
N ALA A 573 26.82 -6.08 -6.76
CA ALA A 573 26.64 -7.11 -5.75
C ALA A 573 27.10 -8.50 -6.21
N GLN A 574 27.21 -8.73 -7.52
CA GLN A 574 27.59 -10.02 -8.12
C GLN A 574 29.04 -10.05 -8.64
N TYR A 575 29.59 -8.91 -9.04
CA TYR A 575 30.87 -8.81 -9.72
C TYR A 575 31.70 -7.64 -9.19
N ASP A 576 33.02 -7.71 -9.36
CA ASP A 576 33.88 -6.55 -9.14
C ASP A 576 33.62 -5.43 -10.16
N GLN A 577 34.26 -4.27 -9.93
CA GLN A 577 34.09 -3.07 -10.75
C GLN A 577 34.50 -3.29 -12.22
N SER A 578 35.59 -4.02 -12.47
CA SER A 578 36.13 -4.23 -13.82
C SER A 578 35.20 -5.12 -14.64
N ALA A 579 34.78 -6.25 -14.06
CA ALA A 579 33.83 -7.16 -14.68
C ALA A 579 32.48 -6.47 -14.91
N SER A 580 32.00 -5.67 -13.95
CA SER A 580 30.78 -4.87 -14.10
C SER A 580 30.86 -3.90 -15.29
N LEU A 581 31.98 -3.18 -15.45
CA LEU A 581 32.20 -2.27 -16.58
C LEU A 581 32.23 -3.02 -17.92
N GLN A 582 32.83 -4.21 -17.97
CA GLN A 582 32.86 -5.03 -19.18
C GLN A 582 31.45 -5.46 -19.61
N GLN A 583 30.58 -5.83 -18.65
CA GLN A 583 29.19 -6.17 -18.99
C GLN A 583 28.40 -4.94 -19.46
N LEU A 584 28.54 -3.80 -18.76
CA LEU A 584 27.87 -2.56 -19.14
C LEU A 584 28.31 -2.06 -20.54
N ALA A 585 29.59 -2.19 -20.89
CA ALA A 585 30.11 -1.79 -22.20
C ALA A 585 29.39 -2.48 -23.37
N LYS A 586 28.93 -3.72 -23.19
CA LYS A 586 28.17 -4.49 -24.20
C LYS A 586 26.76 -3.92 -24.47
N LEU A 587 26.29 -2.99 -23.64
CA LEU A 587 24.96 -2.36 -23.71
C LEU A 587 24.97 -1.00 -24.43
N SER A 588 26.07 -0.65 -25.10
CA SER A 588 26.24 0.63 -25.81
C SER A 588 25.11 0.99 -26.77
N SER A 589 24.47 -0.01 -27.39
CA SER A 589 23.33 0.18 -28.31
C SER A 589 22.06 0.69 -27.65
N VAL A 590 21.84 0.38 -26.37
CA VAL A 590 20.63 0.77 -25.61
C VAL A 590 20.92 1.82 -24.54
N SER A 591 22.19 2.05 -24.19
CA SER A 591 22.63 3.02 -23.18
C SER A 591 22.06 4.45 -23.36
N PRO A 592 21.92 5.02 -24.58
CA PRO A 592 21.34 6.35 -24.76
C PRO A 592 19.86 6.46 -24.37
N LEU A 593 19.17 5.33 -24.19
CA LEU A 593 17.77 5.27 -23.81
C LEU A 593 17.58 5.23 -22.29
N LEU A 594 18.67 5.19 -21.51
CA LEU A 594 18.64 4.90 -20.07
C LEU A 594 19.20 6.03 -19.23
N LEU A 595 18.59 6.25 -18.06
CA LEU A 595 19.18 7.00 -16.95
C LEU A 595 19.72 5.99 -15.92
N TRP A 596 21.04 5.90 -15.78
CA TRP A 596 21.67 4.92 -14.88
C TRP A 596 21.72 5.45 -13.45
N SER A 597 20.97 4.84 -12.53
CA SER A 597 21.03 5.21 -11.10
C SER A 597 22.37 4.80 -10.51
N LEU A 598 23.15 5.80 -10.10
CA LEU A 598 24.44 5.63 -9.43
C LEU A 598 24.43 6.13 -7.98
N ALA A 599 23.31 6.71 -7.51
CA ALA A 599 23.14 7.07 -6.12
C ALA A 599 21.65 7.16 -5.79
N ASP A 600 21.30 6.69 -4.61
CA ASP A 600 20.00 6.90 -3.97
C ASP A 600 20.23 7.51 -2.60
N GLU A 601 19.80 8.76 -2.41
CA GLU A 601 20.08 9.54 -1.20
C GLU A 601 21.57 9.56 -0.81
N PRO A 602 22.45 10.13 -1.66
CA PRO A 602 23.89 10.02 -1.48
C PRO A 602 24.34 10.63 -0.14
N GLY A 603 25.05 9.82 0.64
CA GLY A 603 25.47 10.12 2.00
C GLY A 603 24.95 9.11 3.03
N LEU A 604 23.85 8.41 2.72
CA LEU A 604 23.29 7.39 3.61
C LEU A 604 24.11 6.09 3.65
N HIS A 605 24.73 5.71 2.53
CA HIS A 605 25.51 4.47 2.39
C HIS A 605 26.93 4.77 1.86
N PRO A 606 27.85 5.30 2.69
CA PRO A 606 29.14 5.83 2.22
C PRO A 606 29.99 4.84 1.41
N GLU A 607 30.03 3.58 1.80
CA GLU A 607 30.81 2.54 1.09
C GLU A 607 30.22 2.25 -0.30
N GLN A 608 28.90 2.08 -0.38
CA GLN A 608 28.21 1.83 -1.65
C GLN A 608 28.29 3.05 -2.57
N ASP A 609 28.10 4.25 -2.03
CA ASP A 609 28.27 5.52 -2.75
C ASP A 609 29.66 5.64 -3.35
N GLN A 610 30.70 5.27 -2.60
CA GLN A 610 32.08 5.31 -3.07
C GLN A 610 32.30 4.35 -4.23
N GLN A 611 31.81 3.11 -4.12
CA GLN A 611 31.90 2.12 -5.20
C GLN A 611 31.17 2.60 -6.47
N LEU A 612 29.95 3.11 -6.33
CA LEU A 612 29.16 3.63 -7.45
C LEU A 612 29.79 4.88 -8.07
N SER A 613 30.40 5.76 -7.27
CA SER A 613 31.11 6.95 -7.77
C SER A 613 32.34 6.55 -8.60
N LEU A 614 33.15 5.60 -8.12
CA LEU A 614 34.31 5.07 -8.85
C LEU A 614 33.88 4.39 -10.16
N LEU A 615 32.80 3.59 -10.12
CA LEU A 615 32.21 2.99 -11.31
C LEU A 615 31.74 4.09 -12.28
N GLY A 616 31.03 5.10 -11.80
CA GLY A 616 30.49 6.21 -12.59
C GLY A 616 31.55 7.03 -13.33
N GLN A 617 32.72 7.25 -12.71
CA GLN A 617 33.86 7.91 -13.36
C GLN A 617 34.41 7.09 -14.53
N SER A 618 34.38 5.75 -14.40
CA SER A 618 34.84 4.83 -15.44
C SER A 618 33.78 4.56 -16.50
N LEU A 619 32.50 4.64 -16.13
CA LEU A 619 31.35 4.38 -17.00
C LEU A 619 31.36 5.29 -18.23
N HIS A 620 31.69 6.56 -18.07
CA HIS A 620 31.74 7.51 -19.18
C HIS A 620 32.79 7.13 -20.25
N ARG A 621 33.85 6.41 -19.88
CA ARG A 621 34.87 5.95 -20.85
C ARG A 621 34.35 4.82 -21.74
N VAL A 622 33.55 3.91 -21.17
CA VAL A 622 33.02 2.73 -21.88
C VAL A 622 31.66 2.99 -22.52
N LEU A 623 30.87 3.90 -21.96
CA LEU A 623 29.56 4.33 -22.42
C LEU A 623 29.47 5.86 -22.40
N PRO A 624 30.09 6.57 -23.36
CA PRO A 624 30.15 8.04 -23.37
C PRO A 624 28.79 8.72 -23.50
N LYS A 625 27.77 7.99 -23.97
CA LYS A 625 26.38 8.45 -24.08
C LYS A 625 25.50 8.08 -22.87
N ALA A 626 26.03 7.35 -21.89
CA ALA A 626 25.28 7.02 -20.68
C ALA A 626 25.06 8.28 -19.84
N GLN A 627 23.82 8.50 -19.44
CA GLN A 627 23.50 9.55 -18.46
C GLN A 627 23.54 8.96 -17.05
N ARG A 628 24.36 9.54 -16.19
CA ARG A 628 24.50 9.16 -14.78
C ARG A 628 23.48 9.92 -13.94
N MET A 629 22.69 9.19 -13.18
CA MET A 629 21.55 9.71 -12.46
C MET A 629 21.70 9.50 -10.94
N ALA A 630 21.23 10.47 -10.16
CA ALA A 630 21.08 10.34 -8.71
C ALA A 630 19.67 10.73 -8.25
N GLN A 631 19.12 10.02 -7.27
CA GLN A 631 17.95 10.49 -6.51
C GLN A 631 18.40 11.40 -5.37
N LEU A 632 17.92 12.64 -5.37
CA LEU A 632 18.27 13.66 -4.38
C LEU A 632 17.05 13.97 -3.51
N ASN A 633 17.16 13.70 -2.21
CA ASN A 633 16.07 13.89 -1.25
C ASN A 633 16.38 14.91 -0.15
N GLN A 634 17.56 15.52 -0.13
CA GLN A 634 17.99 16.49 0.88
C GLN A 634 18.80 17.63 0.26
N ALA A 635 18.77 18.79 0.90
CA ALA A 635 19.39 19.99 0.39
C ALA A 635 20.92 19.90 0.31
N GLU A 636 21.49 19.13 1.22
CA GLU A 636 22.91 18.90 1.40
C GLU A 636 23.53 18.12 0.23
N HIS A 637 22.70 17.45 -0.59
CA HIS A 637 23.15 16.72 -1.76
C HIS A 637 23.71 17.62 -2.88
N ASP A 638 23.52 18.95 -2.80
CA ASP A 638 24.09 19.93 -3.73
C ASP A 638 25.62 19.79 -3.88
N ALA A 639 26.30 19.36 -2.80
CA ALA A 639 27.74 19.14 -2.78
C ALA A 639 28.21 18.02 -3.72
N ARG A 640 27.30 17.14 -4.17
CA ARG A 640 27.62 15.96 -4.99
C ARG A 640 27.16 16.07 -6.44
N LEU A 641 26.57 17.20 -6.84
CA LEU A 641 25.97 17.39 -8.17
C LEU A 641 26.93 17.18 -9.35
N GLU A 642 28.23 17.46 -9.18
CA GLU A 642 29.21 17.33 -10.25
C GLU A 642 29.42 15.88 -10.72
N GLN A 643 29.03 14.91 -9.91
CA GLN A 643 29.19 13.49 -10.21
C GLN A 643 28.11 12.94 -11.17
N PHE A 644 27.04 13.71 -11.39
CA PHE A 644 25.85 13.26 -12.11
C PHE A 644 25.52 14.17 -13.30
N ASP A 645 24.89 13.59 -14.32
CA ASP A 645 24.42 14.29 -15.52
C ASP A 645 22.91 14.59 -15.41
N ALA A 646 22.17 13.74 -14.69
CA ALA A 646 20.76 13.85 -14.42
C ALA A 646 20.45 13.71 -12.92
N VAL A 647 19.39 14.37 -12.44
CA VAL A 647 18.96 14.32 -11.05
C VAL A 647 17.45 14.12 -10.94
N LEU A 648 17.02 13.24 -10.05
CA LEU A 648 15.62 13.03 -9.68
C LEU A 648 15.36 13.74 -8.37
N LEU A 649 14.35 14.59 -8.34
CA LEU A 649 14.10 15.49 -7.23
C LEU A 649 12.71 15.26 -6.65
N ASN A 650 12.64 15.09 -5.34
CA ASN A 650 11.39 15.03 -4.60
C ASN A 650 11.20 16.24 -3.69
N GLN A 651 10.12 16.24 -2.90
CA GLN A 651 9.81 17.32 -1.97
C GLN A 651 10.88 17.52 -0.87
N GLY A 652 11.58 16.46 -0.46
CA GLY A 652 12.64 16.52 0.55
C GLY A 652 13.83 17.35 0.10
N TYR A 653 14.09 17.41 -1.21
CA TYR A 653 15.10 18.27 -1.82
C TYR A 653 14.73 19.77 -1.77
N ARG A 654 13.57 20.14 -1.22
CA ARG A 654 13.11 21.54 -1.04
C ARG A 654 13.11 22.32 -2.37
N LEU A 655 12.42 21.77 -3.36
CA LEU A 655 12.24 22.35 -4.69
C LEU A 655 11.80 23.82 -4.63
N ASN A 656 12.60 24.72 -5.19
CA ASN A 656 12.34 26.16 -5.28
C ASN A 656 13.03 26.78 -6.51
N ALA A 657 12.63 28.00 -6.88
CA ALA A 657 13.13 28.69 -8.07
C ALA A 657 14.66 28.82 -8.11
N GLN A 658 15.30 29.20 -7.00
CA GLN A 658 16.75 29.39 -6.93
C GLN A 658 17.49 28.09 -7.20
N ARG A 659 17.05 26.99 -6.59
CA ARG A 659 17.69 25.68 -6.73
C ARG A 659 17.47 25.07 -8.10
N LEU A 660 16.27 25.22 -8.68
CA LEU A 660 16.00 24.83 -10.06
C LEU A 660 16.91 25.59 -11.03
N ALA A 661 17.07 26.90 -10.84
CA ALA A 661 17.98 27.72 -11.64
C ALA A 661 19.45 27.30 -11.48
N GLN A 662 19.89 26.97 -10.26
CA GLN A 662 21.24 26.47 -9.99
C GLN A 662 21.53 25.15 -10.74
N LEU A 663 20.57 24.22 -10.75
CA LEU A 663 20.71 22.97 -11.49
C LEU A 663 20.79 23.19 -13.01
N GLN A 664 19.99 24.12 -13.54
CA GLN A 664 20.05 24.52 -14.95
C GLN A 664 21.39 25.18 -15.30
N GLN A 665 21.90 26.08 -14.45
CA GLN A 665 23.22 26.70 -14.63
C GLN A 665 24.36 25.68 -14.65
N LYS A 666 24.23 24.60 -13.86
CA LYS A 666 25.17 23.46 -13.85
C LYS A 666 24.93 22.45 -14.98
N ASN A 667 24.07 22.77 -15.94
CA ASN A 667 23.71 21.91 -17.07
C ASN A 667 23.27 20.49 -16.65
N LYS A 668 22.51 20.38 -15.55
CA LYS A 668 21.97 19.11 -15.07
C LYS A 668 20.59 18.86 -15.67
N ALA A 669 20.36 17.64 -16.16
CA ALA A 669 19.03 17.22 -16.60
C ALA A 669 18.15 16.97 -15.36
N LEU A 670 17.05 17.71 -15.26
CA LEU A 670 16.19 17.72 -14.09
C LEU A 670 14.96 16.86 -14.32
N TYR A 671 14.67 15.96 -13.38
CA TYR A 671 13.45 15.15 -13.39
C TYR A 671 12.76 15.21 -12.04
N LEU A 672 11.43 15.20 -12.07
CA LEU A 672 10.62 15.16 -10.85
C LEU A 672 10.46 13.71 -10.40
N TYR A 673 10.38 13.49 -9.10
CA TYR A 673 10.24 12.17 -8.51
C TYR A 673 9.39 12.19 -7.25
N ASN A 674 8.47 11.24 -7.14
CA ASN A 674 7.70 10.95 -5.92
C ASN A 674 7.10 12.21 -5.24
N LEU A 675 6.45 13.06 -6.03
CA LEU A 675 5.79 14.27 -5.54
C LEU A 675 4.32 13.97 -5.22
N PRO A 676 3.75 14.53 -4.13
CA PRO A 676 2.31 14.43 -3.89
C PRO A 676 1.52 15.22 -4.96
N ASN A 677 0.18 15.13 -4.91
CA ASN A 677 -0.70 15.78 -5.90
C ASN A 677 -0.28 15.48 -7.35
N LEU A 678 -0.48 14.22 -7.76
CA LEU A 678 0.07 13.67 -9.00
C LEU A 678 -0.34 14.44 -10.27
N ARG A 679 -1.55 14.99 -10.31
CA ARG A 679 -2.02 15.79 -11.45
C ARG A 679 -1.23 17.09 -11.58
N LEU A 680 -1.09 17.84 -10.49
CA LEU A 680 -0.27 19.06 -10.44
C LEU A 680 1.18 18.75 -10.80
N ALA A 681 1.75 17.69 -10.22
CA ALA A 681 3.13 17.29 -10.45
C ALA A 681 3.39 16.91 -11.91
N ALA A 682 2.51 16.11 -12.53
CA ALA A 682 2.63 15.63 -13.90
C ALA A 682 2.29 16.67 -14.97
N GLY A 683 1.49 17.68 -14.64
CA GLY A 683 1.03 18.71 -15.57
C GLY A 683 1.71 20.06 -15.35
N TYR A 684 1.03 20.90 -14.58
CA TYR A 684 1.38 22.31 -14.40
C TYR A 684 2.76 22.54 -13.77
N TYR A 685 3.14 21.77 -12.75
CA TYR A 685 4.44 21.95 -12.11
C TYR A 685 5.60 21.40 -12.97
N LEU A 686 5.39 20.26 -13.66
CA LEU A 686 6.34 19.74 -14.65
C LEU A 686 6.61 20.77 -15.75
N TRP A 687 5.55 21.35 -16.32
CA TRP A 687 5.66 22.45 -17.28
C TRP A 687 6.39 23.66 -16.69
N ARG A 688 5.95 24.15 -15.52
CA ARG A 688 6.48 25.37 -14.91
C ARG A 688 7.95 25.28 -14.52
N SER A 689 8.38 24.11 -14.06
CA SER A 689 9.76 23.83 -13.63
C SER A 689 10.72 23.53 -14.78
N ASN A 690 10.20 23.32 -16.00
CA ASN A 690 10.96 22.87 -17.18
C ASN A 690 11.73 21.55 -16.92
N ALA A 691 11.14 20.69 -16.08
CA ALA A 691 11.67 19.36 -15.84
C ALA A 691 11.51 18.48 -17.10
N LYS A 692 12.46 17.55 -17.31
CA LYS A 692 12.54 16.67 -18.48
C LYS A 692 11.71 15.39 -18.34
N GLY A 693 10.97 15.24 -17.24
CA GLY A 693 10.07 14.12 -17.01
C GLY A 693 9.68 13.98 -15.54
N PHE A 694 8.76 13.05 -15.27
CA PHE A 694 8.27 12.75 -13.92
C PHE A 694 8.07 11.24 -13.74
N TRP A 695 8.56 10.70 -12.62
CA TRP A 695 8.30 9.31 -12.23
C TRP A 695 7.78 9.19 -10.81
N GLN A 696 6.70 8.47 -10.64
CA GLN A 696 6.09 8.17 -9.35
C GLN A 696 6.47 6.76 -8.89
N TRP A 697 6.92 6.63 -7.65
CA TRP A 697 7.18 5.36 -6.98
C TRP A 697 5.87 4.84 -6.35
N HIS A 698 5.42 3.59 -6.51
CA HIS A 698 5.89 2.47 -7.35
C HIS A 698 4.68 1.67 -7.85
N GLY A 699 4.84 0.96 -8.96
CA GLY A 699 3.75 0.28 -9.64
C GLY A 699 3.43 -1.14 -9.15
N ARG A 700 4.42 -1.88 -8.65
CA ARG A 700 4.28 -3.31 -8.23
C ARG A 700 5.13 -3.69 -7.00
N MET A 701 5.06 -2.92 -5.92
CA MET A 701 5.85 -3.19 -4.71
C MET A 701 4.93 -3.46 -3.49
N PRO A 702 4.42 -4.70 -3.35
CA PRO A 702 3.78 -5.14 -2.12
C PRO A 702 4.81 -5.28 -0.99
N THR A 703 4.40 -5.03 0.25
CA THR A 703 5.20 -5.35 1.44
C THR A 703 5.23 -6.86 1.66
N ALA A 704 4.10 -7.55 1.78
CA ALA A 704 4.05 -9.01 1.66
C ALA A 704 2.79 -9.48 0.94
N HIS A 705 1.64 -9.41 1.61
CA HIS A 705 0.34 -9.72 1.04
C HIS A 705 -0.29 -8.42 0.50
N PRO A 706 -0.57 -8.31 -0.81
CA PRO A 706 -0.85 -7.06 -1.54
C PRO A 706 -2.15 -6.34 -1.16
N PHE A 707 -2.96 -6.96 -0.30
CA PHE A 707 -4.23 -6.42 0.21
C PHE A 707 -4.26 -6.32 1.73
N ASP A 708 -3.16 -6.67 2.41
CA ASP A 708 -3.02 -6.54 3.86
C ASP A 708 -2.09 -5.36 4.18
N PRO A 709 -2.63 -4.13 4.26
CA PRO A 709 -1.83 -2.96 4.60
C PRO A 709 -1.31 -3.00 6.04
N THR A 710 -1.54 -4.06 6.81
CA THR A 710 -1.02 -4.19 8.18
C THR A 710 0.20 -5.10 8.28
N ASP A 711 0.60 -5.73 7.18
CA ASP A 711 1.82 -6.51 7.14
C ASP A 711 3.07 -5.64 6.94
N GLY A 712 4.14 -6.02 7.64
CA GLY A 712 5.45 -5.40 7.54
C GLY A 712 5.57 -3.95 8.01
N ARG A 713 6.70 -3.34 7.63
CA ARG A 713 7.14 -2.02 8.10
C ARG A 713 6.40 -0.87 7.42
N GLU A 714 6.07 -1.03 6.14
CA GLU A 714 5.57 0.02 5.26
C GLU A 714 4.25 -0.36 4.59
N ASP A 715 3.53 0.65 4.10
CA ASP A 715 2.32 0.46 3.29
C ASP A 715 2.67 -0.19 1.95
N ASP A 716 1.71 -0.91 1.37
CA ASP A 716 1.81 -1.38 0.00
C ASP A 716 1.85 -0.19 -0.98
N VAL A 717 2.87 -0.15 -1.85
CA VAL A 717 2.98 0.90 -2.88
C VAL A 717 2.78 0.28 -4.26
N GLN A 718 1.51 0.22 -4.66
CA GLN A 718 1.09 -0.42 -5.91
C GLN A 718 0.12 0.46 -6.71
N PHE A 719 0.44 0.69 -8.00
CA PHE A 719 -0.52 1.22 -8.98
C PHE A 719 -1.18 0.13 -9.81
N LEU A 720 -0.50 -1.02 -9.96
CA LEU A 720 -0.96 -2.19 -10.69
C LEU A 720 -1.06 -3.34 -9.70
N LEU A 721 -2.27 -3.72 -9.33
CA LEU A 721 -2.50 -4.80 -8.39
C LEU A 721 -2.22 -6.15 -9.07
N PRO A 722 -1.94 -7.22 -8.30
CA PRO A 722 -1.63 -8.52 -8.88
C PRO A 722 -2.87 -9.22 -9.45
N SER A 723 -2.66 -10.00 -10.49
CA SER A 723 -3.66 -10.90 -11.11
C SER A 723 -3.18 -12.35 -11.07
N ALA A 724 -4.14 -13.28 -11.08
CA ALA A 724 -3.83 -14.72 -11.14
C ALA A 724 -3.30 -15.13 -12.52
N GLU A 725 -3.91 -14.55 -13.56
CA GLU A 725 -3.52 -14.79 -14.94
C GLU A 725 -2.49 -13.77 -15.40
N VAL A 726 -1.43 -14.27 -16.03
CA VAL A 726 -0.42 -13.44 -16.70
C VAL A 726 -1.10 -12.68 -17.83
N CYS A 727 -0.92 -11.36 -17.88
CA CYS A 727 -1.60 -10.46 -18.80
C CYS A 727 -3.14 -10.46 -18.67
N GLY A 728 -3.66 -10.94 -17.54
CA GLY A 728 -5.08 -10.83 -17.21
C GLY A 728 -5.50 -9.38 -16.97
N ALA A 729 -6.81 -9.18 -16.82
CA ALA A 729 -7.38 -7.88 -16.50
C ALA A 729 -6.80 -7.37 -15.17
N THR A 730 -6.07 -6.26 -15.24
CA THR A 730 -5.32 -5.72 -14.08
C THR A 730 -6.14 -4.64 -13.40
N GLN A 731 -6.42 -4.82 -12.11
CA GLN A 731 -6.94 -3.75 -11.25
C GLN A 731 -5.87 -2.67 -11.07
N ILE A 732 -6.29 -1.40 -11.08
CA ILE A 732 -5.36 -0.27 -10.96
C ILE A 732 -5.75 0.69 -9.84
N ASN A 733 -4.77 1.34 -9.23
CA ASN A 733 -5.03 2.41 -8.28
C ASN A 733 -5.56 3.66 -9.00
N SER A 734 -6.64 4.27 -8.50
CA SER A 734 -7.26 5.46 -9.11
C SER A 734 -6.30 6.64 -9.28
N ARG A 735 -5.26 6.75 -8.44
CA ARG A 735 -4.21 7.78 -8.55
C ARG A 735 -3.47 7.76 -9.91
N LEU A 736 -3.50 6.63 -10.62
CA LEU A 736 -2.97 6.55 -12.00
C LEU A 736 -3.75 7.47 -12.96
N ILE A 737 -5.04 7.67 -12.72
CA ILE A 737 -5.90 8.60 -13.49
C ILE A 737 -5.48 10.05 -13.25
N SER A 738 -5.06 10.40 -12.04
CA SER A 738 -4.53 11.75 -11.76
C SER A 738 -3.27 12.05 -12.57
N LEU A 739 -2.40 11.05 -12.80
CA LEU A 739 -1.25 11.19 -13.71
C LEU A 739 -1.71 11.41 -15.15
N VAL A 740 -2.70 10.64 -15.63
CA VAL A 740 -3.26 10.81 -16.98
C VAL A 740 -3.84 12.21 -17.18
N GLN A 741 -4.62 12.71 -16.21
CA GLN A 741 -5.14 14.08 -16.25
C GLN A 741 -4.02 15.13 -16.30
N GLY A 742 -2.95 14.94 -15.52
CA GLY A 742 -1.80 15.85 -15.54
C GLY A 742 -1.06 15.84 -16.88
N ILE A 743 -0.97 14.68 -17.55
CA ILE A 743 -0.41 14.57 -18.90
C ILE A 743 -1.27 15.33 -19.93
N GLU A 744 -2.60 15.24 -19.83
CA GLU A 744 -3.48 16.02 -20.70
C GLU A 744 -3.38 17.53 -20.43
N ASP A 745 -3.29 17.94 -19.15
CA ASP A 745 -3.02 19.33 -18.79
C ASP A 745 -1.70 19.81 -19.41
N LEU A 746 -0.64 18.98 -19.38
CA LEU A 746 0.65 19.28 -20.00
C LEU A 746 0.55 19.47 -21.52
N ARG A 747 -0.27 18.67 -22.21
CA ARG A 747 -0.50 18.81 -23.66
C ARG A 747 -1.20 20.13 -23.99
N TRP A 748 -2.19 20.53 -23.19
CA TRP A 748 -2.84 21.83 -23.32
C TRP A 748 -1.91 23.01 -23.05
N LEU A 749 -1.06 22.91 -22.02
CA LEU A 749 -0.03 23.92 -21.73
C LEU A 749 1.01 24.03 -22.85
N THR A 750 1.39 22.90 -23.43
CA THR A 750 2.31 22.86 -24.58
C THR A 750 1.68 23.52 -25.80
N TRP A 751 0.38 23.27 -26.05
CA TRP A 751 -0.36 23.96 -27.11
C TRP A 751 -0.40 25.47 -26.86
N LEU A 752 -0.70 25.90 -25.62
CA LEU A 752 -0.76 27.31 -25.24
C LEU A 752 0.59 28.01 -25.48
N GLU A 753 1.69 27.38 -25.07
CA GLU A 753 3.05 27.90 -25.27
C GLU A 753 3.39 28.07 -26.76
N GLN A 754 2.94 27.16 -27.63
CA GLN A 754 3.10 27.31 -29.08
C GLN A 754 2.29 28.50 -29.62
N GLN A 755 1.08 28.73 -29.12
CA GLN A 755 0.25 29.85 -29.55
C GLN A 755 0.76 31.20 -29.02
N ALA A 756 1.32 31.24 -27.82
CA ALA A 756 1.87 32.45 -27.20
C ALA A 756 2.99 33.11 -28.02
N GLN A 757 3.66 32.35 -28.89
CA GLN A 757 4.68 32.88 -29.80
C GLN A 757 4.09 33.80 -30.89
N GLN A 758 2.79 33.69 -31.17
CA GLN A 758 2.15 34.34 -32.31
C GLN A 758 0.87 35.11 -31.92
N ASN A 759 0.37 34.95 -30.68
CA ASN A 759 -0.87 35.55 -30.23
C ASN A 759 -0.71 36.16 -28.81
N LEU A 760 -1.08 37.43 -28.68
CA LEU A 760 -0.94 38.18 -27.43
C LEU A 760 -1.83 37.63 -26.31
N ASP A 761 -3.08 37.26 -26.59
CA ASP A 761 -4.00 36.71 -25.58
C ASP A 761 -3.49 35.37 -25.04
N ALA A 762 -2.91 34.54 -25.90
CA ALA A 762 -2.24 33.31 -25.49
C ALA A 762 -1.02 33.57 -24.60
N ALA A 763 -0.19 34.57 -24.95
CA ALA A 763 0.97 34.96 -24.14
C ALA A 763 0.55 35.51 -22.76
N LEU A 764 -0.52 36.32 -22.70
CA LEU A 764 -1.07 36.84 -21.46
C LEU A 764 -1.63 35.73 -20.57
N LEU A 765 -2.41 34.80 -21.15
CA LEU A 765 -2.93 33.65 -20.41
C LEU A 765 -1.79 32.75 -19.90
N GLN A 766 -0.77 32.49 -20.73
CA GLN A 766 0.42 31.74 -20.31
C GLN A 766 1.08 32.40 -19.09
N GLN A 767 1.32 33.71 -19.15
CA GLN A 767 1.95 34.45 -18.05
C GLN A 767 1.08 34.42 -16.78
N GLN A 768 -0.23 34.57 -16.91
CA GLN A 768 -1.18 34.47 -15.79
C GLN A 768 -1.13 33.09 -15.12
N ILE A 769 -1.09 32.01 -15.90
CA ILE A 769 -0.97 30.64 -15.37
C ILE A 769 0.40 30.48 -14.67
N GLN A 770 1.50 30.97 -15.26
CA GLN A 770 2.84 30.89 -14.65
C GLN A 770 2.93 31.58 -13.29
N GLN A 771 2.16 32.64 -13.07
CA GLN A 771 2.09 33.36 -11.79
C GLN A 771 1.30 32.60 -10.72
N GLN A 772 0.35 31.76 -11.11
CA GLN A 772 -0.45 30.97 -10.18
C GLN A 772 0.27 29.69 -9.73
N ILE A 773 1.20 29.17 -10.52
CA ILE A 773 1.98 27.97 -10.19
C ILE A 773 3.33 28.38 -9.58
N SER A 774 3.51 28.14 -8.28
CA SER A 774 4.76 28.44 -7.60
C SER A 774 5.85 27.43 -7.99
N LEU A 775 7.07 27.93 -8.22
CA LEU A 775 8.26 27.07 -8.32
C LEU A 775 8.72 26.54 -6.95
N ASN A 776 8.23 27.11 -5.85
CA ASN A 776 8.41 26.53 -4.53
C ASN A 776 7.33 25.48 -4.31
N TRP A 777 7.72 24.21 -4.37
CA TRP A 777 6.80 23.08 -4.27
C TRP A 777 5.91 23.17 -3.02
N SER A 778 6.50 23.52 -1.87
CA SER A 778 5.81 23.60 -0.57
C SER A 778 4.70 24.66 -0.52
N GLN A 779 4.69 25.61 -1.45
CA GLN A 779 3.67 26.66 -1.55
C GLN A 779 2.53 26.30 -2.51
N ASN A 780 2.63 25.17 -3.23
CA ASN A 780 1.56 24.76 -4.13
C ASN A 780 0.48 24.00 -3.37
N THR A 781 -0.71 24.59 -3.30
CA THR A 781 -1.88 24.00 -2.65
C THR A 781 -3.05 23.82 -3.62
N MET A 782 -2.78 23.82 -4.94
CA MET A 782 -3.82 23.78 -5.95
C MET A 782 -4.61 22.47 -5.93
N THR A 783 -5.94 22.59 -5.93
CA THR A 783 -6.86 21.46 -6.02
C THR A 783 -7.11 21.06 -7.47
N ASN A 784 -7.57 19.83 -7.70
CA ASN A 784 -7.93 19.36 -9.06
C ASN A 784 -8.99 20.26 -9.73
N GLN A 785 -9.93 20.83 -8.95
CA GLN A 785 -10.92 21.76 -9.48
C GLN A 785 -10.28 23.06 -9.99
N GLN A 786 -9.27 23.59 -9.29
CA GLN A 786 -8.53 24.77 -9.75
C GLN A 786 -7.75 24.46 -11.03
N LEU A 787 -7.14 23.26 -11.11
CA LEU A 787 -6.45 22.81 -12.34
C LEU A 787 -7.43 22.65 -13.51
N ASP A 788 -8.64 22.12 -13.28
CA ASP A 788 -9.69 22.07 -14.30
C ASP A 788 -10.05 23.46 -14.82
N GLN A 789 -10.20 24.45 -13.93
CA GLN A 789 -10.52 25.83 -14.32
C GLN A 789 -9.44 26.42 -15.22
N LEU A 790 -8.16 26.19 -14.92
CA LEU A 790 -7.06 26.65 -15.77
C LEU A 790 -7.09 25.98 -17.15
N THR A 791 -7.31 24.66 -17.22
CA THR A 791 -7.41 23.95 -18.50
C THR A 791 -8.62 24.42 -19.31
N GLN A 792 -9.74 24.72 -18.66
CA GLN A 792 -10.91 25.30 -19.32
C GLN A 792 -10.66 26.71 -19.87
N GLN A 793 -9.84 27.54 -19.21
CA GLN A 793 -9.44 28.85 -19.75
C GLN A 793 -8.66 28.69 -21.07
N ILE A 794 -7.78 27.69 -21.16
CA ILE A 794 -7.04 27.37 -22.38
C ILE A 794 -8.00 26.91 -23.50
N LYS A 795 -8.94 26.03 -23.18
CA LYS A 795 -9.97 25.56 -24.13
C LYS A 795 -10.84 26.72 -24.64
N HIS A 796 -11.26 27.61 -23.75
CA HIS A 796 -12.06 28.77 -24.10
C HIS A 796 -11.31 29.75 -25.02
N LEU A 797 -10.02 29.97 -24.77
CA LEU A 797 -9.16 30.78 -25.65
C LEU A 797 -9.16 30.22 -27.08
N TRP A 798 -9.03 28.90 -27.24
CA TRP A 798 -9.11 28.26 -28.56
C TRP A 798 -10.46 28.50 -29.25
N GLN A 799 -11.57 28.36 -28.51
CA GLN A 799 -12.91 28.58 -29.06
C GLN A 799 -13.04 30.00 -29.62
N ASN A 800 -12.53 31.00 -28.89
CA ASN A 800 -12.54 32.41 -29.33
C ASN A 800 -11.73 32.62 -30.61
N PHE A 801 -10.58 31.95 -30.77
CA PHE A 801 -9.81 32.00 -32.03
C PHE A 801 -10.61 31.43 -33.21
N SER A 802 -11.32 30.32 -33.00
CA SER A 802 -12.13 29.67 -34.02
C SER A 802 -13.30 30.56 -34.49
N PHE A 803 -14.02 31.18 -33.55
CA PHE A 803 -15.11 32.10 -33.86
C PHE A 803 -14.64 33.35 -34.63
N ALA A 804 -13.53 33.96 -34.22
CA ALA A 804 -12.96 35.12 -34.92
C ALA A 804 -12.51 34.79 -36.35
N LYS A 805 -12.08 33.54 -36.60
CA LYS A 805 -11.70 33.08 -37.94
C LYS A 805 -12.92 32.85 -38.83
N LEU A 806 -14.03 32.36 -38.28
CA LEU A 806 -15.30 32.21 -39.00
C LEU A 806 -15.93 33.56 -39.37
N GLN A 807 -15.86 34.56 -38.47
CA GLN A 807 -16.34 35.93 -38.75
C GLN A 807 -15.51 36.69 -39.79
N LYS A 808 -14.26 36.30 -40.05
CA LYS A 808 -13.43 36.89 -41.12
C LYS A 808 -13.65 36.22 -42.50
N ILE A 809 -14.33 35.08 -42.53
CA ILE A 809 -14.64 34.32 -43.75
C ILE A 809 -16.07 34.63 -44.23
N GLN A 810 -16.95 35.08 -43.34
CA GLN A 810 -18.23 35.73 -43.65
C GLN A 810 -18.00 37.22 -43.94
#